data_AF-A0A1W0WJS6-F1
#
_entry.id   AF-A0A1W0WJS6-F1
#
_cell.length_a   1.000
_cell.length_b   1.000
_cell.length_c   1.000
_cell.angle_alpha   90.00
_cell.angle_beta   90.00
_cell.angle_gamma   90.00
#
_symmetry.space_group_name_H-M   'P 1'
#
loop_
_entity.id
_entity.type
_entity.pdbx_description
1 polymer ?
#
loop_
_entity_poly.entity_id
_entity_poly.type
_entity_poly.pdbx_seq_one_letter_code
_entity_poly.pdbx_strand_id
1 'polypeptide(L)'
;MLWPGRLLLLLHVQPCSSSSSRWGFLFNFLLLLCLISVTRSSSAEELLLRSLRSSSPRERQEEEGQSSLTKPRQQTDKRSAANWETVRTITGDFVNITWPVKRAATVDGQIVLGGLMMVHEREEKSTCGRIMRQGGIQAMEVMLYTIDQVNQHFNMTDLLPGIQLGAYVLDDCDKDTYGLEMAVDFIKGSISTLDGEYKCPDGSTPVVPYKVIPGVVGAASSVTSIQVANLLRLFKIPQISFFSTSSELSNKDRFEYFSRTVPSDANQTRAMVDLVKLLNWTYISIVYEESAYGIQAFATLQMLLEESKICIAMREKLPKDSGKAGERHYDELVDRLKLKPQAKGVIVYGSDQEVAELMRSIRRRNATGMFTWIGSDGWSARTAVSENNELQVEGTLSFQPLSHPVADFETYFRSLTVANNQRNPWFVEYWEDMFQCKYFNSTLTPYNVKWEEECTGEETYDKSGPFALEMEGQLQFVSDAVLAFVHALRLMHRDKCAGLPGLCEEMNPNDGAELLRYLRKVKFVGLTGDEFEFDHLGDGPARYNVVHFKKTSIMPPRWEWLIQVNVGQYNKSGLMLDWSQIRFNDRETGYSDRVPESECARPCGAGQAKSIMPDEKCCWTCMNCTQYQYLASEFECLDCPLGFLPHANKTGCYEIPATFLSADSYWAIGVITFACLGGCSTVLVVAVFIKNSETNVVKAAGRELSYVLLAGIFLCYAMTGVLLLKPCDIVCGVQMFGIGFCFALCYASLLTKTNRIARIFQAAKHTAQRPNFISPKSQLVICAGLVLVQMLIMILYMAYSPPISQFYYPSREENVLVCRSHLDASYMIAFTYPILLLIICTVYAVVTRKIPEAFNESQHIGFTMYTTCIIWLAFVPIFFSTATNIPLRITTLCASISLSGTVSLICIFAPKMYIILLRPERNVRQSLMAPKYLTNKTNTTSMNSQNSESSSHSNMPLKPATASRPELVVSLNNKPPSAVVMLKAETAEKEPSLKHMGSFSNVSHATVASDAISNDLSFSHDSLPSIDGESLDDVQL
;
A
#
# COMPACT_ATOMS: atom_id res chain seq x y z
N MET A 1 -5.89 27.94 68.64
CA MET A 1 -5.10 27.94 69.89
C MET A 1 -3.63 27.71 69.56
N LEU A 2 -2.75 27.76 70.56
CA LEU A 2 -1.28 27.86 70.50
C LEU A 2 -0.53 26.79 69.67
N TRP A 3 0.61 27.22 69.12
CA TRP A 3 1.81 26.44 68.71
C TRP A 3 2.57 25.89 69.95
N PRO A 4 3.68 25.10 69.86
CA PRO A 4 4.20 24.22 68.78
C PRO A 4 4.81 22.87 69.30
N GLY A 5 5.48 22.06 68.45
CA GLY A 5 6.76 21.44 68.86
C GLY A 5 7.16 20.01 68.42
N ARG A 6 8.16 19.93 67.52
CA ARG A 6 9.34 19.01 67.50
C ARG A 6 9.22 17.45 67.56
N LEU A 7 9.61 16.85 66.43
CA LEU A 7 10.84 16.02 66.23
C LEU A 7 10.88 14.50 66.58
N LEU A 8 11.39 13.72 65.60
CA LEU A 8 12.08 12.41 65.69
C LEU A 8 11.33 11.13 66.17
N LEU A 9 11.02 10.19 65.25
CA LEU A 9 11.70 8.86 65.13
C LEU A 9 11.02 7.88 64.12
N LEU A 10 11.85 7.00 63.55
CA LEU A 10 11.62 5.62 63.05
C LEU A 10 10.51 5.27 62.02
N LEU A 11 10.99 4.88 60.82
CA LEU A 11 10.77 3.59 60.13
C LEU A 11 9.46 2.80 60.39
N HIS A 12 8.61 2.69 59.34
CA HIS A 12 7.97 1.41 59.00
C HIS A 12 7.39 1.39 57.55
N VAL A 13 8.10 0.77 56.59
CA VAL A 13 7.52 0.00 55.45
C VAL A 13 8.54 -1.04 55.00
N GLN A 14 8.12 -2.30 54.85
CA GLN A 14 8.87 -3.43 54.29
C GLN A 14 7.84 -4.53 53.96
N PRO A 15 8.10 -5.49 53.04
CA PRO A 15 8.66 -5.40 51.69
C PRO A 15 7.67 -5.91 50.61
N CYS A 16 8.07 -5.89 49.34
CA CYS A 16 7.78 -7.01 48.44
C CYS A 16 8.93 -7.21 47.43
N SER A 17 9.02 -8.39 46.84
CA SER A 17 10.13 -8.85 45.97
C SER A 17 9.80 -8.60 44.47
N SER A 18 10.71 -8.78 43.50
CA SER A 18 11.98 -9.51 43.50
C SER A 18 12.97 -9.01 42.43
N SER A 19 14.28 -9.11 42.72
CA SER A 19 15.28 -9.72 41.83
C SER A 19 16.58 -9.93 42.64
N SER A 20 17.42 -10.90 42.25
CA SER A 20 18.59 -11.35 43.03
C SER A 20 19.92 -11.09 42.32
N SER A 21 20.99 -11.14 43.12
CA SER A 21 22.41 -11.27 42.73
C SER A 21 23.00 -10.26 41.72
N ARG A 22 23.69 -9.22 42.23
CA ARG A 22 24.93 -8.66 41.61
C ARG A 22 25.85 -7.80 42.48
N TRP A 23 25.74 -7.86 43.81
CA TRP A 23 26.70 -7.23 44.73
C TRP A 23 27.75 -8.24 45.21
N GLY A 24 28.89 -8.28 44.52
CA GLY A 24 30.01 -9.20 44.83
C GLY A 24 31.19 -9.17 43.84
N PHE A 25 30.98 -8.63 42.63
CA PHE A 25 32.03 -8.55 41.61
C PHE A 25 33.10 -7.48 41.90
N LEU A 26 32.69 -6.29 42.37
CA LEU A 26 33.59 -5.16 42.61
C LEU A 26 34.64 -5.40 43.72
N PHE A 27 34.34 -6.26 44.70
CA PHE A 27 35.28 -6.57 45.77
C PHE A 27 36.35 -7.61 45.36
N ASN A 28 35.98 -8.54 44.47
CA ASN A 28 36.90 -9.58 43.98
C ASN A 28 37.82 -9.08 42.84
N PHE A 29 37.36 -8.12 42.03
CA PHE A 29 38.17 -7.56 40.94
C PHE A 29 39.45 -6.86 41.43
N LEU A 30 39.42 -6.28 42.63
CA LEU A 30 40.58 -5.67 43.28
C LEU A 30 41.59 -6.68 43.85
N LEU A 31 41.19 -7.93 44.14
CA LEU A 31 42.11 -8.99 44.57
C LEU A 31 42.85 -9.63 43.38
N LEU A 32 42.20 -9.74 42.22
CA LEU A 32 42.75 -10.47 41.07
C LEU A 32 44.01 -9.82 40.48
N LEU A 33 44.14 -8.50 40.60
CA LEU A 33 45.32 -7.74 40.16
C LEU A 33 46.60 -8.02 40.96
N CYS A 34 46.52 -8.73 42.09
CA CYS A 34 47.70 -9.16 42.87
C CYS A 34 48.20 -10.58 42.53
N LEU A 35 47.51 -11.35 41.68
CA LEU A 35 47.77 -12.79 41.50
C LEU A 35 48.05 -13.24 40.05
N ILE A 36 48.38 -12.32 39.14
CA ILE A 36 48.95 -12.68 37.82
C ILE A 36 50.36 -12.10 37.66
N SER A 37 51.27 -12.72 38.40
CA SER A 37 52.66 -12.93 37.98
C SER A 37 52.95 -14.42 38.11
N VAL A 38 53.86 -14.96 37.27
CA VAL A 38 54.21 -16.39 37.09
C VAL A 38 53.35 -17.14 36.02
N THR A 39 54.05 -17.75 35.03
CA THR A 39 53.60 -18.75 34.01
C THR A 39 52.48 -18.35 33.03
N ARG A 40 52.58 -18.42 31.67
CA ARG A 40 53.40 -19.19 30.69
C ARG A 40 53.06 -20.71 30.70
N SER A 41 52.82 -21.44 29.59
CA SER A 41 53.02 -21.24 28.15
C SER A 41 52.13 -22.18 27.30
N SER A 42 51.96 -21.90 26.00
CA SER A 42 51.73 -22.88 24.90
C SER A 42 50.44 -23.73 24.87
N SER A 43 50.01 -24.36 23.76
CA SER A 43 50.07 -24.05 22.30
C SER A 43 49.43 -25.19 21.48
N ALA A 44 48.79 -24.91 20.33
CA ALA A 44 48.46 -25.86 19.23
C ALA A 44 47.47 -27.02 19.56
N GLU A 45 46.85 -27.73 18.59
CA GLU A 45 46.23 -27.38 17.29
C GLU A 45 45.33 -28.57 16.81
N GLU A 46 44.61 -28.40 15.69
CA GLU A 46 44.14 -29.45 14.74
C GLU A 46 43.16 -30.61 15.13
N LEU A 47 42.00 -30.58 14.45
CA LEU A 47 41.46 -31.62 13.54
C LEU A 47 40.67 -32.90 13.95
N LEU A 48 39.48 -32.99 13.30
CA LEU A 48 38.84 -34.11 12.55
C LEU A 48 38.09 -35.30 13.23
N LEU A 49 36.77 -35.26 12.99
CA LEU A 49 35.92 -36.29 12.31
C LEU A 49 35.43 -37.59 13.01
N ARG A 50 34.11 -37.81 12.77
CA ARG A 50 33.43 -39.09 12.44
C ARG A 50 33.27 -40.12 13.59
N SER A 51 32.28 -41.03 13.57
CA SER A 51 31.11 -41.26 12.68
C SER A 51 30.15 -42.27 13.33
N LEU A 52 28.87 -42.31 12.90
CA LEU A 52 28.01 -43.48 12.53
C LEU A 52 26.55 -42.95 12.43
N ARG A 53 25.74 -43.13 11.37
CA ARG A 53 25.18 -44.35 10.71
C ARG A 53 24.28 -45.19 11.63
N SER A 54 23.17 -45.77 11.18
CA SER A 54 22.58 -46.00 9.82
C SER A 54 21.06 -45.67 9.80
N SER A 55 20.15 -46.00 8.85
CA SER A 55 20.08 -46.80 7.59
C SER A 55 18.83 -46.33 6.77
N SER A 56 18.78 -46.21 5.43
CA SER A 56 18.74 -47.24 4.34
C SER A 56 17.43 -48.06 4.27
N PRO A 57 16.84 -48.47 3.11
CA PRO A 57 17.24 -48.42 1.66
C PRO A 57 16.34 -47.50 0.77
N ARG A 58 16.53 -47.19 -0.56
CA ARG A 58 16.95 -47.85 -1.84
C ARG A 58 15.89 -48.78 -2.47
N GLU A 59 15.67 -48.93 -3.80
CA GLU A 59 16.09 -48.32 -5.10
C GLU A 59 15.02 -48.72 -6.18
N ARG A 60 14.94 -48.35 -7.48
CA ARG A 60 15.90 -48.33 -8.62
C ARG A 60 15.18 -47.77 -9.91
N GLN A 61 15.91 -47.56 -11.01
CA GLN A 61 15.41 -47.37 -12.41
C GLN A 61 15.53 -48.70 -13.24
N GLU A 62 15.51 -48.82 -14.59
CA GLU A 62 15.63 -47.92 -15.78
C GLU A 62 14.42 -48.18 -16.77
N GLU A 63 14.37 -48.18 -18.13
CA GLU A 63 15.29 -48.14 -19.30
C GLU A 63 14.54 -47.62 -20.59
N GLU A 64 14.91 -47.98 -21.84
CA GLU A 64 14.36 -47.45 -23.14
C GLU A 64 13.47 -48.43 -23.97
N GLY A 65 12.86 -47.96 -25.09
CA GLY A 65 12.28 -48.84 -26.14
C GLY A 65 11.59 -48.11 -27.33
N GLN A 66 11.84 -48.53 -28.59
CA GLN A 66 11.40 -47.84 -29.81
C GLN A 66 11.18 -48.78 -31.03
N SER A 67 10.11 -48.61 -31.84
CA SER A 67 9.98 -48.96 -33.30
C SER A 67 8.52 -48.91 -33.80
N SER A 68 8.27 -49.21 -35.10
CA SER A 68 7.04 -48.91 -35.86
C SER A 68 6.60 -50.04 -36.81
N LEU A 69 5.37 -50.02 -37.37
CA LEU A 69 5.02 -50.44 -38.76
C LEU A 69 3.51 -50.37 -39.16
N THR A 70 3.21 -49.60 -40.23
CA THR A 70 2.22 -49.79 -41.35
C THR A 70 0.69 -50.05 -41.22
N LYS A 71 -0.02 -49.48 -42.22
CA LYS A 71 -1.44 -49.61 -42.70
C LYS A 71 -1.60 -50.80 -43.72
N PRO A 72 -2.79 -51.24 -44.26
CA PRO A 72 -3.84 -50.39 -44.89
C PRO A 72 -5.34 -50.85 -45.07
N ARG A 73 -6.21 -49.83 -45.16
CA ARG A 73 -7.37 -49.55 -46.06
C ARG A 73 -7.95 -50.62 -47.04
N GLN A 74 -9.30 -50.71 -47.11
CA GLN A 74 -10.05 -51.02 -48.37
C GLN A 74 -11.48 -50.39 -48.39
N GLN A 75 -12.19 -50.41 -49.54
CA GLN A 75 -13.41 -49.63 -49.83
C GLN A 75 -14.17 -50.12 -51.11
N THR A 76 -15.50 -50.34 -51.07
CA THR A 76 -16.48 -50.44 -52.20
C THR A 76 -17.93 -50.63 -51.65
N ASP A 77 -19.04 -50.70 -52.41
CA ASP A 77 -19.71 -49.76 -53.37
C ASP A 77 -21.09 -50.35 -53.84
N LYS A 78 -21.99 -49.53 -54.46
CA LYS A 78 -23.19 -49.83 -55.32
C LYS A 78 -24.65 -49.82 -54.76
N ARG A 79 -25.38 -48.75 -55.11
CA ARG A 79 -26.63 -48.65 -55.94
C ARG A 79 -27.82 -49.66 -55.85
N SER A 80 -29.02 -49.08 -55.64
CA SER A 80 -30.26 -49.11 -56.49
C SER A 80 -31.59 -49.78 -56.02
N ALA A 81 -32.66 -48.95 -56.07
CA ALA A 81 -34.04 -49.21 -56.56
C ALA A 81 -35.12 -49.98 -55.74
N ALA A 82 -35.97 -49.19 -55.06
CA ALA A 82 -37.44 -49.12 -55.17
C ALA A 82 -38.41 -50.31 -54.83
N ASN A 83 -39.31 -49.99 -53.88
CA ASN A 83 -40.79 -50.16 -53.88
C ASN A 83 -41.45 -51.28 -53.03
N TRP A 84 -42.26 -50.83 -52.06
CA TRP A 84 -43.38 -51.43 -51.28
C TRP A 84 -43.39 -52.93 -50.87
N GLU A 85 -43.39 -53.20 -49.56
CA GLU A 85 -44.54 -53.77 -48.80
C GLU A 85 -44.28 -53.68 -47.27
N THR A 86 -45.30 -53.90 -46.43
CA THR A 86 -45.30 -53.50 -45.01
C THR A 86 -45.20 -54.67 -44.02
N VAL A 87 -44.15 -54.72 -43.20
CA VAL A 87 -44.12 -55.49 -41.93
C VAL A 87 -43.36 -54.68 -40.86
N ARG A 88 -43.96 -54.51 -39.67
CA ARG A 88 -43.25 -53.95 -38.50
C ARG A 88 -42.29 -55.01 -37.92
N THR A 89 -40.98 -54.80 -38.08
CA THR A 89 -39.94 -55.47 -37.29
C THR A 89 -38.95 -54.42 -36.82
N ILE A 90 -38.70 -54.31 -35.51
CA ILE A 90 -37.77 -53.31 -34.97
C ILE A 90 -36.33 -53.83 -35.08
N THR A 91 -35.69 -53.49 -36.20
CA THR A 91 -34.25 -53.53 -36.40
C THR A 91 -33.79 -52.13 -36.82
N GLY A 92 -32.64 -51.68 -36.31
CA GLY A 92 -32.26 -50.27 -36.30
C GLY A 92 -31.82 -49.69 -37.65
N ASP A 93 -32.76 -49.44 -38.55
CA ASP A 93 -32.55 -48.60 -39.73
C ASP A 93 -32.71 -47.11 -39.37
N PHE A 94 -31.78 -46.27 -39.84
CA PHE A 94 -31.84 -44.83 -39.64
C PHE A 94 -32.95 -44.21 -40.50
N VAL A 95 -34.01 -43.71 -39.87
CA VAL A 95 -34.98 -42.83 -40.53
C VAL A 95 -34.28 -41.50 -40.84
N ASN A 96 -34.06 -41.22 -42.12
CA ASN A 96 -33.54 -39.92 -42.56
C ASN A 96 -34.62 -38.84 -42.41
N ILE A 97 -34.75 -38.28 -41.21
CA ILE A 97 -35.64 -37.16 -40.92
C ILE A 97 -34.99 -35.87 -41.47
N THR A 98 -35.65 -35.19 -42.40
CA THR A 98 -35.27 -33.84 -42.83
C THR A 98 -35.80 -32.82 -41.81
N TRP A 99 -34.91 -32.25 -41.01
CA TRP A 99 -35.26 -31.36 -39.89
C TRP A 99 -34.47 -30.03 -39.95
N PRO A 100 -35.12 -28.86 -39.80
CA PRO A 100 -36.55 -28.61 -39.73
C PRO A 100 -37.26 -28.84 -41.08
N VAL A 101 -38.59 -28.93 -41.06
CA VAL A 101 -39.42 -28.71 -42.24
C VAL A 101 -39.85 -27.24 -42.24
N LYS A 102 -39.48 -26.48 -43.28
CA LYS A 102 -39.89 -25.07 -43.41
C LYS A 102 -41.42 -24.96 -43.45
N ARG A 103 -41.98 -24.23 -42.48
CA ARG A 103 -43.41 -23.95 -42.30
C ARG A 103 -43.60 -22.44 -42.13
N ALA A 104 -44.84 -21.98 -42.28
CA ALA A 104 -45.23 -20.59 -42.01
C ALA A 104 -46.64 -20.56 -41.41
N ALA A 105 -46.87 -19.79 -40.34
CA ALA A 105 -48.24 -19.50 -39.90
C ALA A 105 -48.78 -18.32 -40.71
N THR A 106 -49.90 -18.53 -41.41
CA THR A 106 -50.42 -17.56 -42.39
C THR A 106 -51.85 -17.16 -42.07
N VAL A 107 -52.08 -15.86 -41.87
CA VAL A 107 -53.41 -15.26 -41.73
C VAL A 107 -53.61 -14.26 -42.87
N ASP A 108 -54.74 -14.36 -43.56
CA ASP A 108 -55.07 -13.45 -44.66
C ASP A 108 -55.59 -12.09 -44.17
N GLY A 109 -55.29 -11.05 -44.95
CA GLY A 109 -55.64 -9.67 -44.69
C GLY A 109 -55.16 -8.77 -45.84
N GLN A 110 -55.63 -7.53 -45.89
CA GLN A 110 -55.22 -6.55 -46.91
C GLN A 110 -53.83 -5.98 -46.64
N ILE A 111 -53.45 -5.91 -45.35
CA ILE A 111 -52.09 -5.62 -44.90
C ILE A 111 -51.62 -6.86 -44.13
N VAL A 112 -50.42 -7.37 -44.44
CA VAL A 112 -49.88 -8.60 -43.82
C VAL A 112 -48.53 -8.31 -43.19
N LEU A 113 -48.46 -8.39 -41.86
CA LEU A 113 -47.21 -8.20 -41.12
C LEU A 113 -46.36 -9.47 -41.16
N GLY A 114 -45.05 -9.30 -41.33
CA GLY A 114 -44.09 -10.38 -41.14
C GLY A 114 -43.92 -10.65 -39.65
N GLY A 115 -43.84 -11.92 -39.27
CA GLY A 115 -43.43 -12.33 -37.92
C GLY A 115 -42.18 -13.19 -38.02
N LEU A 116 -41.17 -12.93 -37.19
CA LEU A 116 -39.99 -13.78 -37.08
C LEU A 116 -39.82 -14.18 -35.61
N MET A 117 -40.13 -15.45 -35.33
CA MET A 117 -40.32 -15.98 -33.98
C MET A 117 -39.32 -17.09 -33.70
N MET A 118 -38.86 -17.19 -32.46
CA MET A 118 -37.97 -18.28 -32.00
C MET A 118 -38.80 -19.52 -31.64
N VAL A 119 -39.38 -20.21 -32.62
CA VAL A 119 -40.31 -21.32 -32.36
C VAL A 119 -39.57 -22.54 -31.83
N HIS A 120 -38.36 -22.80 -32.31
CA HIS A 120 -37.46 -23.83 -31.78
C HIS A 120 -36.25 -23.24 -31.05
N GLU A 121 -35.70 -24.02 -30.12
CA GLU A 121 -34.41 -23.74 -29.51
C GLU A 121 -33.30 -23.96 -30.56
N ARG A 122 -32.10 -23.48 -30.26
CA ARG A 122 -30.95 -23.67 -31.14
C ARG A 122 -30.27 -25.02 -30.89
N GLU A 123 -30.04 -25.80 -31.93
CA GLU A 123 -29.20 -27.02 -31.88
C GLU A 123 -27.99 -26.93 -32.82
N GLU A 124 -27.02 -27.83 -32.62
CA GLU A 124 -25.81 -27.97 -33.43
C GLU A 124 -25.87 -29.15 -34.42
N LYS A 125 -26.54 -30.24 -34.04
CA LYS A 125 -26.68 -31.45 -34.87
C LYS A 125 -27.69 -31.24 -36.00
N SER A 126 -28.70 -30.42 -35.72
CA SER A 126 -29.77 -30.01 -36.62
C SER A 126 -29.69 -28.50 -36.90
N THR A 127 -30.47 -27.98 -37.86
CA THR A 127 -30.59 -26.52 -38.00
C THR A 127 -31.34 -25.92 -36.80
N CYS A 128 -32.36 -26.63 -36.29
CA CYS A 128 -33.27 -26.23 -35.22
C CYS A 128 -33.46 -27.36 -34.20
N GLY A 129 -33.61 -27.03 -32.92
CA GLY A 129 -33.74 -27.99 -31.82
C GLY A 129 -35.19 -28.33 -31.46
N ARG A 130 -35.44 -28.57 -30.17
CA ARG A 130 -36.77 -28.79 -29.57
C ARG A 130 -37.62 -27.52 -29.63
N ILE A 131 -38.94 -27.66 -29.59
CA ILE A 131 -39.89 -26.54 -29.61
C ILE A 131 -39.88 -25.73 -28.29
N MET A 132 -39.90 -24.39 -28.38
CA MET A 132 -39.88 -23.50 -27.23
C MET A 132 -41.27 -23.10 -26.77
N ARG A 133 -41.61 -23.54 -25.55
CA ARG A 133 -42.92 -23.34 -24.89
C ARG A 133 -43.11 -21.86 -24.48
N GLN A 134 -42.16 -21.32 -23.71
CA GLN A 134 -42.01 -19.90 -23.41
C GLN A 134 -41.13 -19.25 -24.49
N GLY A 135 -41.22 -17.93 -24.69
CA GLY A 135 -40.46 -17.18 -25.72
C GLY A 135 -40.84 -17.46 -27.20
N GLY A 136 -41.14 -18.72 -27.54
CA GLY A 136 -41.49 -19.17 -28.89
C GLY A 136 -43.01 -19.21 -29.15
N ILE A 137 -43.63 -20.38 -28.94
CA ILE A 137 -45.04 -20.62 -29.31
C ILE A 137 -46.00 -19.62 -28.64
N GLN A 138 -45.81 -19.30 -27.36
CA GLN A 138 -46.64 -18.30 -26.68
C GLN A 138 -46.49 -16.89 -27.27
N ALA A 139 -45.28 -16.48 -27.67
CA ALA A 139 -45.07 -15.17 -28.30
C ALA A 139 -45.76 -15.09 -29.68
N MET A 140 -45.63 -16.15 -30.49
CA MET A 140 -46.32 -16.24 -31.77
C MET A 140 -47.85 -16.19 -31.60
N GLU A 141 -48.42 -16.94 -30.65
CA GLU A 141 -49.86 -16.88 -30.39
C GLU A 141 -50.31 -15.52 -29.83
N VAL A 142 -49.47 -14.77 -29.10
CA VAL A 142 -49.77 -13.37 -28.74
C VAL A 142 -49.80 -12.46 -29.96
N MET A 143 -48.89 -12.63 -30.93
CA MET A 143 -48.96 -11.88 -32.18
C MET A 143 -50.29 -12.14 -32.91
N LEU A 144 -50.67 -13.42 -33.06
CA LEU A 144 -51.91 -13.81 -33.74
C LEU A 144 -53.15 -13.35 -32.96
N TYR A 145 -53.20 -13.54 -31.64
CA TYR A 145 -54.25 -13.05 -30.75
C TYR A 145 -54.41 -11.52 -30.79
N THR A 146 -53.31 -10.76 -30.80
CA THR A 146 -53.38 -9.30 -30.89
C THR A 146 -53.95 -8.85 -32.23
N ILE A 147 -53.63 -9.56 -33.33
CA ILE A 147 -54.24 -9.34 -34.64
C ILE A 147 -55.74 -9.69 -34.64
N ASP A 148 -56.14 -10.78 -33.98
CA ASP A 148 -57.56 -11.12 -33.80
C ASP A 148 -58.31 -10.05 -33.01
N GLN A 149 -57.74 -9.56 -31.90
CA GLN A 149 -58.34 -8.52 -31.06
C GLN A 149 -58.55 -7.21 -31.84
N VAL A 150 -57.55 -6.81 -32.64
CA VAL A 150 -57.64 -5.63 -33.54
C VAL A 150 -58.66 -5.82 -34.66
N ASN A 151 -58.81 -7.03 -35.20
CA ASN A 151 -59.81 -7.33 -36.23
C ASN A 151 -61.25 -7.52 -35.69
N GLN A 152 -61.42 -7.88 -34.40
CA GLN A 152 -62.72 -8.29 -33.82
C GLN A 152 -63.29 -7.34 -32.77
N HIS A 153 -62.53 -7.00 -31.72
CA HIS A 153 -63.04 -6.33 -30.52
C HIS A 153 -62.86 -4.82 -30.56
N PHE A 154 -61.74 -4.34 -31.11
CA PHE A 154 -61.56 -2.92 -31.41
C PHE A 154 -62.36 -2.56 -32.66
N ASN A 155 -63.68 -2.40 -32.46
CA ASN A 155 -64.71 -1.97 -33.42
C ASN A 155 -64.09 -1.39 -34.69
N MET A 156 -64.19 -2.12 -35.82
CA MET A 156 -63.38 -1.89 -37.02
C MET A 156 -63.34 -0.42 -37.46
N THR A 157 -64.45 0.31 -37.27
CA THR A 157 -64.61 1.76 -37.50
C THR A 157 -63.62 2.68 -36.78
N ASP A 158 -63.05 2.27 -35.64
CA ASP A 158 -62.16 3.09 -34.83
C ASP A 158 -60.69 2.95 -35.24
N LEU A 159 -60.07 1.77 -35.07
CA LEU A 159 -58.63 1.64 -35.26
C LEU A 159 -58.19 1.55 -36.73
N LEU A 160 -58.84 0.71 -37.55
CA LEU A 160 -58.50 0.50 -38.96
C LEU A 160 -59.79 0.31 -39.79
N PRO A 161 -60.53 1.39 -40.12
CA PRO A 161 -61.84 1.29 -40.76
C PRO A 161 -61.75 0.57 -42.11
N GLY A 162 -62.44 -0.57 -42.22
CA GLY A 162 -62.53 -1.36 -43.45
C GLY A 162 -61.22 -2.03 -43.91
N ILE A 163 -60.21 -2.14 -43.03
CA ILE A 163 -58.94 -2.82 -43.34
C ILE A 163 -58.77 -4.02 -42.39
N GLN A 164 -58.65 -5.23 -42.96
CA GLN A 164 -58.29 -6.44 -42.21
C GLN A 164 -56.77 -6.62 -42.18
N LEU A 165 -56.24 -6.88 -40.98
CA LEU A 165 -54.82 -7.17 -40.74
C LEU A 165 -54.58 -8.69 -40.75
N GLY A 166 -53.54 -9.13 -41.45
CA GLY A 166 -53.08 -10.52 -41.52
C GLY A 166 -51.62 -10.69 -41.07
N ALA A 167 -51.14 -11.93 -41.11
CA ALA A 167 -49.82 -12.32 -40.62
C ALA A 167 -49.12 -13.31 -41.56
N TYR A 168 -47.79 -13.23 -41.63
CA TYR A 168 -46.93 -14.22 -42.26
C TYR A 168 -45.73 -14.49 -41.34
N VAL A 169 -45.86 -15.52 -40.50
CA VAL A 169 -44.90 -15.82 -39.43
C VAL A 169 -43.99 -16.97 -39.81
N LEU A 170 -42.69 -16.77 -39.64
CA LEU A 170 -41.61 -17.74 -39.84
C LEU A 170 -40.82 -17.96 -38.54
N ASP A 171 -40.10 -19.08 -38.51
CA ASP A 171 -39.27 -19.52 -37.38
C ASP A 171 -37.79 -19.18 -37.60
N ASP A 172 -37.11 -18.59 -36.61
CA ASP A 172 -35.68 -18.28 -36.66
C ASP A 172 -34.77 -19.27 -35.90
N CYS A 173 -35.36 -20.19 -35.13
CA CYS A 173 -34.66 -21.19 -34.32
C CYS A 173 -33.54 -20.64 -33.39
N ASP A 174 -33.63 -19.38 -32.95
CA ASP A 174 -32.57 -18.65 -32.23
C ASP A 174 -31.20 -18.70 -32.93
N LYS A 175 -31.19 -18.77 -34.27
CA LYS A 175 -29.99 -19.01 -35.07
C LYS A 175 -29.86 -17.96 -36.16
N ASP A 176 -28.89 -17.06 -36.01
CA ASP A 176 -28.76 -15.83 -36.79
C ASP A 176 -28.69 -16.08 -38.32
N THR A 177 -27.97 -17.12 -38.73
CA THR A 177 -27.88 -17.59 -40.14
C THR A 177 -29.21 -18.11 -40.69
N TYR A 178 -30.03 -18.80 -39.88
CA TYR A 178 -31.32 -19.35 -40.31
C TYR A 178 -32.44 -18.29 -40.29
N GLY A 179 -32.47 -17.45 -39.25
CA GLY A 179 -33.34 -16.27 -39.21
C GLY A 179 -33.08 -15.29 -40.34
N LEU A 180 -31.82 -15.12 -40.76
CA LEU A 180 -31.47 -14.36 -41.97
C LEU A 180 -32.00 -15.07 -43.25
N GLU A 181 -31.86 -16.39 -43.36
CA GLU A 181 -32.43 -17.15 -44.50
C GLU A 181 -33.96 -16.99 -44.57
N MET A 182 -34.65 -17.03 -43.43
CA MET A 182 -36.11 -16.84 -43.38
C MET A 182 -36.51 -15.39 -43.67
N ALA A 183 -35.73 -14.39 -43.26
CA ALA A 183 -35.97 -12.99 -43.60
C ALA A 183 -35.89 -12.69 -45.10
N VAL A 184 -35.22 -13.54 -45.90
CA VAL A 184 -35.26 -13.45 -47.38
C VAL A 184 -36.67 -13.70 -47.94
N ASP A 185 -37.57 -14.40 -47.24
CA ASP A 185 -38.95 -14.57 -47.71
C ASP A 185 -39.76 -13.26 -47.63
N PHE A 186 -39.55 -12.42 -46.62
CA PHE A 186 -40.30 -11.16 -46.46
C PHE A 186 -40.05 -10.17 -47.61
N ILE A 187 -38.86 -10.20 -48.22
CA ILE A 187 -38.49 -9.32 -49.33
C ILE A 187 -38.90 -9.85 -50.71
N LYS A 188 -39.36 -11.11 -50.83
CA LYS A 188 -39.74 -11.71 -52.13
C LYS A 188 -40.88 -10.95 -52.81
N GLY A 189 -41.90 -10.55 -52.05
CA GLY A 189 -43.01 -9.73 -52.56
C GLY A 189 -42.50 -8.42 -53.17
N SER A 190 -41.67 -7.70 -52.41
CA SER A 190 -41.06 -6.43 -52.84
C SER A 190 -40.20 -6.60 -54.11
N ILE A 191 -39.38 -7.65 -54.19
CA ILE A 191 -38.58 -7.96 -55.39
C ILE A 191 -39.51 -8.25 -56.59
N SER A 192 -40.52 -9.11 -56.43
CA SER A 192 -41.47 -9.44 -57.51
C SER A 192 -42.36 -8.27 -57.97
N THR A 193 -42.35 -7.16 -57.23
CA THR A 193 -43.04 -5.90 -57.59
C THR A 193 -42.12 -4.94 -58.37
N LEU A 194 -40.80 -5.13 -58.32
CA LEU A 194 -39.83 -4.30 -59.08
C LEU A 194 -39.70 -4.74 -60.54
N ASP A 195 -39.72 -6.05 -60.81
CA ASP A 195 -39.59 -6.63 -62.17
C ASP A 195 -40.93 -6.61 -62.96
N GLY A 196 -41.53 -5.43 -63.05
CA GLY A 196 -42.88 -5.24 -63.56
C GLY A 196 -43.03 -5.22 -65.08
N GLU A 197 -43.11 -6.38 -65.74
CA GLU A 197 -43.94 -6.50 -66.97
C GLU A 197 -44.51 -7.90 -67.29
N TYR A 198 -44.67 -8.78 -66.31
CA TYR A 198 -45.33 -10.07 -66.51
C TYR A 198 -46.80 -9.89 -66.96
N LYS A 199 -47.10 -10.27 -68.20
CA LYS A 199 -48.46 -10.33 -68.78
C LYS A 199 -48.76 -11.79 -69.12
N CYS A 200 -49.86 -12.33 -68.60
CA CYS A 200 -50.26 -13.69 -68.94
C CYS A 200 -50.68 -13.77 -70.42
N PRO A 201 -50.46 -14.89 -71.13
CA PRO A 201 -50.81 -15.03 -72.56
C PRO A 201 -52.30 -14.89 -72.88
N ASP A 202 -53.18 -15.00 -71.88
CA ASP A 202 -54.62 -14.82 -71.95
C ASP A 202 -55.09 -13.38 -71.65
N GLY A 203 -54.15 -12.47 -71.32
CA GLY A 203 -54.43 -11.10 -70.90
C GLY A 203 -54.82 -10.94 -69.42
N SER A 204 -54.76 -12.02 -68.61
CA SER A 204 -54.95 -11.92 -67.16
C SER A 204 -53.76 -11.24 -66.47
N THR A 205 -54.02 -10.65 -65.30
CA THR A 205 -52.98 -10.20 -64.38
C THR A 205 -52.28 -11.42 -63.75
N PRO A 206 -50.94 -11.46 -63.70
CA PRO A 206 -50.23 -12.56 -63.06
C PRO A 206 -50.57 -12.62 -61.57
N VAL A 207 -50.93 -13.80 -61.09
CA VAL A 207 -51.07 -14.04 -59.64
C VAL A 207 -49.67 -14.14 -59.05
N VAL A 208 -49.15 -13.02 -58.54
CA VAL A 208 -47.88 -12.99 -57.79
C VAL A 208 -48.10 -13.77 -56.49
N PRO A 209 -47.37 -14.88 -56.25
CA PRO A 209 -47.62 -15.74 -55.09
C PRO A 209 -47.02 -15.21 -53.78
N TYR A 210 -46.34 -14.07 -53.83
CA TYR A 210 -45.63 -13.46 -52.71
C TYR A 210 -46.33 -12.20 -52.23
N LYS A 211 -46.71 -12.19 -50.95
CA LYS A 211 -47.30 -11.02 -50.28
C LYS A 211 -46.22 -9.96 -50.03
N VAL A 212 -46.54 -8.69 -50.20
CA VAL A 212 -45.65 -7.57 -49.82
C VAL A 212 -45.74 -7.37 -48.32
N ILE A 213 -44.60 -7.41 -47.62
CA ILE A 213 -44.51 -7.25 -46.17
C ILE A 213 -44.06 -5.82 -45.85
N PRO A 214 -44.92 -4.96 -45.27
CA PRO A 214 -44.57 -3.56 -45.00
C PRO A 214 -43.87 -3.35 -43.65
N GLY A 215 -43.81 -4.38 -42.80
CA GLY A 215 -43.16 -4.32 -41.50
C GLY A 215 -43.03 -5.72 -40.88
N VAL A 216 -42.00 -5.90 -40.04
CA VAL A 216 -41.68 -7.19 -39.40
C VAL A 216 -41.68 -7.05 -37.87
N VAL A 217 -42.37 -7.96 -37.18
CA VAL A 217 -42.33 -8.15 -35.74
C VAL A 217 -41.31 -9.26 -35.42
N GLY A 218 -40.39 -9.00 -34.49
CA GLY A 218 -39.21 -9.84 -34.24
C GLY A 218 -37.98 -9.38 -35.04
N ALA A 219 -36.89 -10.15 -35.13
CA ALA A 219 -36.60 -11.38 -34.38
C ALA A 219 -36.59 -11.15 -32.85
N ALA A 220 -36.65 -12.22 -32.07
CA ALA A 220 -36.50 -12.17 -30.62
C ALA A 220 -35.04 -11.91 -30.23
N SER A 221 -34.12 -12.75 -30.73
CA SER A 221 -32.70 -12.78 -30.34
C SER A 221 -31.92 -11.58 -30.90
N SER A 222 -31.11 -10.92 -30.07
CA SER A 222 -30.35 -9.72 -30.45
C SER A 222 -29.41 -9.96 -31.64
N VAL A 223 -28.77 -11.13 -31.72
CA VAL A 223 -27.87 -11.49 -32.83
C VAL A 223 -28.63 -11.66 -34.14
N THR A 224 -29.77 -12.36 -34.11
CA THR A 224 -30.65 -12.53 -35.28
C THR A 224 -31.21 -11.18 -35.74
N SER A 225 -31.66 -10.33 -34.81
CA SER A 225 -32.13 -8.97 -35.12
C SER A 225 -31.09 -8.11 -35.81
N ILE A 226 -29.80 -8.22 -35.45
CA ILE A 226 -28.72 -7.50 -36.13
C ILE A 226 -28.58 -7.96 -37.60
N GLN A 227 -28.62 -9.26 -37.88
CA GLN A 227 -28.54 -9.76 -39.27
C GLN A 227 -29.78 -9.35 -40.08
N VAL A 228 -30.98 -9.53 -39.50
CA VAL A 228 -32.26 -9.25 -40.15
C VAL A 228 -32.42 -7.75 -40.43
N ALA A 229 -32.07 -6.86 -39.49
CA ALA A 229 -32.12 -5.41 -39.71
C ALA A 229 -31.17 -4.94 -40.82
N ASN A 230 -30.00 -5.58 -40.97
CA ASN A 230 -29.06 -5.28 -42.05
C ASN A 230 -29.61 -5.64 -43.43
N LEU A 231 -30.49 -6.64 -43.54
CA LEU A 231 -31.22 -7.00 -44.77
C LEU A 231 -32.43 -6.09 -44.99
N LEU A 232 -33.32 -5.98 -44.00
CA LEU A 232 -34.61 -5.28 -44.12
C LEU A 232 -34.44 -3.78 -44.45
N ARG A 233 -33.39 -3.13 -43.92
CA ARG A 233 -33.08 -1.71 -44.24
C ARG A 233 -32.81 -1.47 -45.73
N LEU A 234 -32.28 -2.45 -46.46
CA LEU A 234 -32.02 -2.33 -47.91
C LEU A 234 -33.31 -2.25 -48.72
N PHE A 235 -34.38 -2.86 -48.21
CA PHE A 235 -35.73 -2.83 -48.77
C PHE A 235 -36.67 -1.85 -48.05
N LYS A 236 -36.10 -1.00 -47.16
CA LYS A 236 -36.82 -0.02 -46.33
C LYS A 236 -37.92 -0.60 -45.44
N ILE A 237 -37.84 -1.87 -45.06
CA ILE A 237 -38.87 -2.53 -44.25
C ILE A 237 -38.60 -2.21 -42.76
N PRO A 238 -39.48 -1.48 -42.05
CA PRO A 238 -39.35 -1.27 -40.60
C PRO A 238 -39.48 -2.57 -39.80
N GLN A 239 -38.64 -2.70 -38.77
CA GLN A 239 -38.59 -3.86 -37.88
C GLN A 239 -38.86 -3.43 -36.44
N ILE A 240 -39.69 -4.18 -35.72
CA ILE A 240 -39.93 -4.01 -34.28
C ILE A 240 -39.60 -5.32 -33.56
N SER A 241 -38.48 -5.36 -32.84
CA SER A 241 -38.20 -6.50 -31.94
C SER A 241 -38.93 -6.34 -30.61
N PHE A 242 -39.33 -7.47 -30.03
CA PHE A 242 -39.96 -7.56 -28.72
C PHE A 242 -39.00 -8.03 -27.60
N PHE A 243 -37.87 -8.67 -27.91
CA PHE A 243 -36.87 -9.14 -26.90
C PHE A 243 -35.40 -8.76 -27.19
N SER A 244 -35.06 -8.14 -28.32
CA SER A 244 -33.65 -7.81 -28.62
C SER A 244 -33.16 -6.57 -27.87
N THR A 245 -32.48 -6.75 -26.74
CA THR A 245 -32.07 -5.68 -25.80
C THR A 245 -30.67 -5.08 -26.03
N SER A 246 -29.82 -5.67 -26.89
CA SER A 246 -28.45 -5.17 -27.18
C SER A 246 -28.40 -3.66 -27.48
N SER A 247 -27.47 -2.94 -26.85
CA SER A 247 -27.30 -1.49 -27.05
C SER A 247 -26.79 -1.11 -28.45
N GLU A 248 -26.21 -2.04 -29.21
CA GLU A 248 -25.75 -1.80 -30.58
C GLU A 248 -26.90 -1.44 -31.54
N LEU A 249 -28.09 -2.00 -31.31
CA LEU A 249 -29.31 -1.74 -32.09
C LEU A 249 -29.92 -0.33 -31.85
N SER A 250 -29.45 0.39 -30.83
CA SER A 250 -29.83 1.80 -30.61
C SER A 250 -29.21 2.75 -31.66
N ASN A 251 -28.11 2.37 -32.33
CA ASN A 251 -27.43 3.20 -33.32
C ASN A 251 -28.23 3.29 -34.63
N LYS A 252 -28.79 4.47 -34.95
CA LYS A 252 -29.64 4.66 -36.13
C LYS A 252 -28.91 5.02 -37.42
N ASP A 253 -27.64 5.42 -37.36
CA ASP A 253 -26.79 5.54 -38.55
C ASP A 253 -26.56 4.16 -39.21
N ARG A 254 -26.62 3.09 -38.41
CA ARG A 254 -26.54 1.69 -38.86
C ARG A 254 -27.92 1.04 -39.00
N PHE A 255 -28.80 1.23 -38.03
CA PHE A 255 -30.08 0.52 -37.88
C PHE A 255 -31.30 1.46 -37.92
N GLU A 256 -31.32 2.39 -38.88
CA GLU A 256 -32.39 3.39 -39.13
C GLU A 256 -33.82 2.81 -39.01
N TYR A 257 -34.06 1.65 -39.63
CA TYR A 257 -35.37 0.97 -39.71
C TYR A 257 -35.70 0.11 -38.48
N PHE A 258 -34.80 -0.02 -37.50
CA PHE A 258 -35.00 -0.85 -36.31
C PHE A 258 -35.59 -0.05 -35.14
N SER A 259 -36.60 -0.64 -34.50
CA SER A 259 -37.23 -0.19 -33.26
C SER A 259 -37.47 -1.39 -32.33
N ARG A 260 -37.81 -1.15 -31.06
CA ARG A 260 -38.17 -2.23 -30.14
C ARG A 260 -39.04 -1.77 -28.98
N THR A 261 -39.88 -2.67 -28.48
CA THR A 261 -40.78 -2.42 -27.34
C THR A 261 -40.13 -2.64 -25.98
N VAL A 262 -39.00 -3.37 -25.92
CA VAL A 262 -38.14 -3.49 -24.73
C VAL A 262 -37.08 -2.39 -24.67
N PRO A 263 -36.62 -2.02 -23.45
CA PRO A 263 -35.57 -1.01 -23.26
C PRO A 263 -34.16 -1.56 -23.56
N SER A 264 -33.23 -0.65 -23.88
CA SER A 264 -31.81 -0.95 -24.15
C SER A 264 -31.04 -1.46 -22.92
N ASP A 265 -30.12 -2.41 -23.14
CA ASP A 265 -29.11 -2.88 -22.17
C ASP A 265 -28.29 -1.75 -21.55
N ALA A 266 -28.11 -0.63 -22.25
CA ALA A 266 -27.44 0.56 -21.72
C ALA A 266 -28.13 1.15 -20.46
N ASN A 267 -29.40 0.82 -20.23
CA ASN A 267 -30.13 1.17 -19.01
C ASN A 267 -30.10 0.05 -17.96
N GLN A 268 -30.17 -1.22 -18.40
CA GLN A 268 -30.09 -2.38 -17.51
C GLN A 268 -28.72 -2.47 -16.82
N THR A 269 -27.65 -2.26 -17.58
CA THR A 269 -26.26 -2.23 -17.06
C THR A 269 -26.03 -1.11 -16.04
N ARG A 270 -26.67 0.06 -16.21
CA ARG A 270 -26.69 1.12 -15.19
C ARG A 270 -27.43 0.67 -13.93
N ALA A 271 -28.61 0.06 -14.07
CA ALA A 271 -29.37 -0.47 -12.95
C ALA A 271 -28.61 -1.54 -12.15
N MET A 272 -27.85 -2.41 -12.83
CA MET A 272 -26.94 -3.38 -12.20
C MET A 272 -25.83 -2.69 -11.40
N VAL A 273 -25.19 -1.67 -11.95
CA VAL A 273 -24.13 -0.93 -11.23
C VAL A 273 -24.69 -0.18 -10.03
N ASP A 274 -25.91 0.36 -10.12
CA ASP A 274 -26.59 0.97 -8.98
C ASP A 274 -26.97 -0.05 -7.88
N LEU A 275 -27.32 -1.30 -8.26
CA LEU A 275 -27.48 -2.40 -7.32
C LEU A 275 -26.15 -2.80 -6.64
N VAL A 276 -25.05 -2.89 -7.39
CA VAL A 276 -23.72 -3.24 -6.84
C VAL A 276 -23.25 -2.17 -5.83
N LYS A 277 -23.50 -0.88 -6.11
CA LYS A 277 -23.28 0.23 -5.15
C LYS A 277 -24.14 0.04 -3.89
N LEU A 278 -25.44 -0.25 -4.06
CA LEU A 278 -26.39 -0.42 -2.96
C LEU A 278 -26.07 -1.64 -2.07
N LEU A 279 -25.37 -2.66 -2.62
CA LEU A 279 -24.83 -3.80 -1.89
C LEU A 279 -23.45 -3.53 -1.23
N ASN A 280 -22.88 -2.31 -1.39
CA ASN A 280 -21.52 -1.94 -0.97
C ASN A 280 -20.41 -2.87 -1.53
N TRP A 281 -20.61 -3.46 -2.71
CA TRP A 281 -19.63 -4.34 -3.34
C TRP A 281 -18.56 -3.53 -4.08
N THR A 282 -17.28 -3.80 -3.77
CA THR A 282 -16.13 -3.11 -4.38
C THR A 282 -15.29 -4.01 -5.28
N TYR A 283 -15.49 -5.33 -5.21
CA TYR A 283 -14.74 -6.32 -5.97
C TYR A 283 -15.67 -7.46 -6.41
N ILE A 284 -15.91 -7.57 -7.71
CA ILE A 284 -16.91 -8.47 -8.31
C ILE A 284 -16.32 -9.23 -9.51
N SER A 285 -16.89 -10.38 -9.85
CA SER A 285 -16.61 -11.04 -11.14
C SER A 285 -17.70 -10.73 -12.16
N ILE A 286 -17.38 -10.79 -13.45
CA ILE A 286 -18.36 -10.66 -14.54
C ILE A 286 -18.23 -11.87 -15.48
N VAL A 287 -19.37 -12.47 -15.81
CA VAL A 287 -19.51 -13.55 -16.77
C VAL A 287 -20.45 -13.06 -17.87
N TYR A 288 -20.02 -13.08 -19.12
CA TYR A 288 -20.81 -12.52 -20.23
C TYR A 288 -20.74 -13.37 -21.50
N GLU A 289 -21.80 -13.36 -22.29
CA GLU A 289 -21.91 -14.09 -23.55
C GLU A 289 -20.96 -13.54 -24.64
N GLU A 290 -20.29 -14.43 -25.38
CA GLU A 290 -19.45 -14.09 -26.53
C GLU A 290 -20.30 -13.73 -27.77
N SER A 291 -21.10 -12.67 -27.66
CA SER A 291 -22.00 -12.17 -28.71
C SER A 291 -22.18 -10.65 -28.65
N ALA A 292 -22.84 -10.07 -29.65
CA ALA A 292 -23.20 -8.64 -29.67
C ALA A 292 -24.20 -8.24 -28.55
N TYR A 293 -24.77 -9.19 -27.81
CA TYR A 293 -25.50 -8.93 -26.57
C TYR A 293 -24.52 -8.79 -25.40
N GLY A 294 -23.87 -9.89 -25.00
CA GLY A 294 -22.98 -9.91 -23.83
C GLY A 294 -21.76 -9.01 -23.93
N ILE A 295 -21.15 -8.85 -25.12
CA ILE A 295 -19.95 -8.02 -25.31
C ILE A 295 -20.26 -6.52 -25.14
N GLN A 296 -21.39 -6.05 -25.69
CA GLN A 296 -21.78 -4.63 -25.61
C GLN A 296 -22.26 -4.27 -24.20
N ALA A 297 -22.96 -5.20 -23.53
CA ALA A 297 -23.29 -5.07 -22.11
C ALA A 297 -22.02 -5.04 -21.23
N PHE A 298 -21.06 -5.95 -21.46
CA PHE A 298 -19.77 -5.96 -20.75
C PHE A 298 -18.97 -4.66 -20.93
N ALA A 299 -18.89 -4.13 -22.17
CA ALA A 299 -18.21 -2.87 -22.44
C ALA A 299 -18.86 -1.69 -21.66
N THR A 300 -20.19 -1.66 -21.62
CA THR A 300 -20.95 -0.64 -20.89
C THR A 300 -20.77 -0.78 -19.37
N LEU A 301 -20.84 -2.01 -18.84
CA LEU A 301 -20.56 -2.32 -17.44
C LEU A 301 -19.15 -1.91 -17.03
N GLN A 302 -18.13 -2.22 -17.84
CA GLN A 302 -16.74 -1.91 -17.49
C GLN A 302 -16.54 -0.40 -17.30
N MET A 303 -17.07 0.44 -18.20
CA MET A 303 -16.98 1.91 -18.06
C MET A 303 -17.67 2.40 -16.78
N LEU A 304 -18.92 1.97 -16.54
CA LEU A 304 -19.71 2.40 -15.38
C LEU A 304 -19.12 1.93 -14.03
N LEU A 305 -18.46 0.76 -14.01
CA LEU A 305 -17.76 0.24 -12.84
C LEU A 305 -16.45 1.01 -12.57
N GLU A 306 -15.68 1.32 -13.61
CA GLU A 306 -14.46 2.14 -13.50
C GLU A 306 -14.78 3.56 -12.99
N GLU A 307 -15.83 4.21 -13.52
CA GLU A 307 -16.37 5.48 -12.99
C GLU A 307 -16.78 5.38 -11.51
N SER A 308 -17.39 4.25 -11.14
CA SER A 308 -17.86 3.97 -9.77
C SER A 308 -16.77 3.50 -8.81
N LYS A 309 -15.52 3.33 -9.28
CA LYS A 309 -14.37 2.77 -8.53
C LYS A 309 -14.61 1.34 -8.01
N ILE A 310 -15.43 0.57 -8.71
CA ILE A 310 -15.72 -0.85 -8.42
C ILE A 310 -14.86 -1.70 -9.37
N CYS A 311 -14.23 -2.74 -8.85
CA CYS A 311 -13.17 -3.45 -9.57
C CYS A 311 -13.54 -4.88 -9.96
N ILE A 312 -13.08 -5.27 -11.16
CA ILE A 312 -13.39 -6.57 -11.77
C ILE A 312 -12.29 -7.58 -11.39
N ALA A 313 -12.66 -8.59 -10.61
CA ALA A 313 -11.80 -9.68 -10.13
C ALA A 313 -11.49 -10.73 -11.20
N MET A 314 -12.49 -11.05 -12.01
CA MET A 314 -12.40 -11.96 -13.15
C MET A 314 -13.42 -11.53 -14.21
N ARG A 315 -13.06 -11.71 -15.48
CA ARG A 315 -13.94 -11.48 -16.64
C ARG A 315 -13.93 -12.72 -17.52
N GLU A 316 -15.04 -13.44 -17.52
CA GLU A 316 -15.18 -14.74 -18.18
C GLU A 316 -16.19 -14.65 -19.33
N LYS A 317 -15.94 -15.42 -20.39
CA LYS A 317 -16.85 -15.53 -21.52
C LYS A 317 -17.65 -16.82 -21.48
N LEU A 318 -18.95 -16.73 -21.71
CA LEU A 318 -19.79 -17.87 -22.08
C LEU A 318 -19.72 -18.04 -23.62
N PRO A 319 -19.21 -19.17 -24.14
CA PRO A 319 -19.03 -19.35 -25.57
C PRO A 319 -20.38 -19.58 -26.26
N LYS A 320 -20.76 -18.65 -27.14
CA LYS A 320 -21.89 -18.84 -28.05
C LYS A 320 -21.48 -19.78 -29.19
N ASP A 321 -22.42 -20.61 -29.64
CA ASP A 321 -22.22 -21.65 -30.66
C ASP A 321 -21.16 -22.70 -30.25
N SER A 322 -21.55 -23.53 -29.29
CA SER A 322 -20.73 -24.50 -28.53
C SER A 322 -20.11 -25.67 -29.33
N GLY A 323 -20.07 -25.63 -30.67
CA GLY A 323 -19.54 -26.70 -31.54
C GLY A 323 -18.03 -26.98 -31.39
N LYS A 324 -17.36 -26.26 -30.47
CA LYS A 324 -16.00 -26.51 -29.98
C LYS A 324 -15.88 -26.43 -28.44
N ALA A 325 -16.96 -26.11 -27.73
CA ALA A 325 -17.00 -25.81 -26.30
C ALA A 325 -17.98 -26.72 -25.54
N GLY A 326 -17.63 -28.01 -25.43
CA GLY A 326 -18.34 -28.93 -24.55
C GLY A 326 -18.20 -28.58 -23.07
N GLU A 327 -18.94 -29.30 -22.20
CA GLU A 327 -19.04 -29.12 -20.73
C GLU A 327 -17.74 -28.67 -20.03
N ARG A 328 -16.60 -29.24 -20.46
CA ARG A 328 -15.26 -28.93 -19.97
C ARG A 328 -14.92 -27.44 -19.97
N HIS A 329 -15.38 -26.66 -20.95
CA HIS A 329 -15.07 -25.23 -21.02
C HIS A 329 -15.73 -24.45 -19.87
N TYR A 330 -17.00 -24.76 -19.59
CA TYR A 330 -17.73 -24.21 -18.44
C TYR A 330 -17.11 -24.67 -17.11
N ASP A 331 -16.68 -25.93 -17.03
CA ASP A 331 -15.99 -26.48 -15.86
C ASP A 331 -14.65 -25.78 -15.58
N GLU A 332 -13.89 -25.45 -16.61
CA GLU A 332 -12.66 -24.65 -16.52
C GLU A 332 -12.95 -23.17 -16.20
N LEU A 333 -14.09 -22.62 -16.63
CA LEU A 333 -14.55 -21.27 -16.27
C LEU A 333 -14.88 -21.17 -14.78
N VAL A 334 -15.67 -22.11 -14.26
CA VAL A 334 -16.03 -22.16 -12.84
C VAL A 334 -14.78 -22.34 -11.96
N ASP A 335 -13.80 -23.12 -12.40
CA ASP A 335 -12.51 -23.23 -11.71
C ASP A 335 -11.68 -21.94 -11.74
N ARG A 336 -11.76 -21.11 -12.79
CA ARG A 336 -11.14 -19.77 -12.81
C ARG A 336 -11.80 -18.81 -11.84
N LEU A 337 -13.14 -18.77 -11.77
CA LEU A 337 -13.87 -17.99 -10.76
C LEU A 337 -13.48 -18.40 -9.33
N LYS A 338 -13.27 -19.70 -9.08
CA LYS A 338 -12.82 -20.25 -7.79
C LYS A 338 -11.41 -19.80 -7.35
N LEU A 339 -10.60 -19.20 -8.24
CA LEU A 339 -9.31 -18.60 -7.88
C LEU A 339 -9.45 -17.28 -7.11
N LYS A 340 -10.62 -16.62 -7.15
CA LYS A 340 -10.87 -15.31 -6.53
C LYS A 340 -12.04 -15.35 -5.52
N PRO A 341 -11.95 -16.14 -4.43
CA PRO A 341 -13.06 -16.33 -3.48
C PRO A 341 -13.47 -15.08 -2.68
N GLN A 342 -12.73 -13.97 -2.78
CA GLN A 342 -13.12 -12.67 -2.22
C GLN A 342 -14.18 -11.95 -3.09
N ALA A 343 -14.31 -12.31 -4.36
CA ALA A 343 -15.32 -11.77 -5.28
C ALA A 343 -16.58 -12.65 -5.24
N LYS A 344 -17.31 -12.60 -4.12
CA LYS A 344 -18.59 -13.32 -3.94
C LYS A 344 -19.64 -12.86 -4.95
N GLY A 345 -19.69 -11.56 -5.26
CA GLY A 345 -20.63 -10.99 -6.23
C GLY A 345 -20.23 -11.32 -7.67
N VAL A 346 -21.15 -11.87 -8.45
CA VAL A 346 -20.94 -12.20 -9.86
C VAL A 346 -22.09 -11.70 -10.73
N ILE A 347 -21.80 -10.80 -11.68
CA ILE A 347 -22.77 -10.39 -12.71
C ILE A 347 -22.74 -11.42 -13.84
N VAL A 348 -23.91 -11.87 -14.29
CA VAL A 348 -24.07 -12.85 -15.39
C VAL A 348 -24.96 -12.26 -16.48
N TYR A 349 -24.38 -11.97 -17.64
CA TYR A 349 -25.04 -11.33 -18.79
C TYR A 349 -25.04 -12.28 -20.01
N GLY A 350 -26.14 -13.00 -20.20
CA GLY A 350 -26.24 -14.03 -21.26
C GLY A 350 -27.63 -14.63 -21.41
N SER A 351 -27.83 -15.35 -22.51
CA SER A 351 -29.02 -16.14 -22.84
C SER A 351 -29.22 -17.34 -21.92
N ASP A 352 -30.44 -17.87 -21.89
CA ASP A 352 -30.85 -18.98 -21.04
C ASP A 352 -30.07 -20.28 -21.27
N GLN A 353 -29.81 -20.67 -22.52
CA GLN A 353 -29.03 -21.87 -22.87
C GLN A 353 -27.64 -21.88 -22.21
N GLU A 354 -26.84 -20.82 -22.46
CA GLU A 354 -25.48 -20.67 -21.92
C GLU A 354 -25.46 -20.57 -20.38
N VAL A 355 -26.41 -19.86 -19.77
CA VAL A 355 -26.48 -19.73 -18.31
C VAL A 355 -26.98 -21.02 -17.64
N ALA A 356 -27.88 -21.76 -18.27
CA ALA A 356 -28.29 -23.08 -17.78
C ALA A 356 -27.11 -24.06 -17.72
N GLU A 357 -26.19 -24.01 -18.71
CA GLU A 357 -24.97 -24.83 -18.71
C GLU A 357 -23.92 -24.35 -17.70
N LEU A 358 -23.79 -23.03 -17.49
CA LEU A 358 -23.02 -22.48 -16.37
C LEU A 358 -23.52 -23.03 -15.02
N MET A 359 -24.84 -23.06 -14.78
CA MET A 359 -25.43 -23.57 -13.54
C MET A 359 -25.24 -25.09 -13.38
N ARG A 360 -25.30 -25.88 -14.46
CA ARG A 360 -24.92 -27.30 -14.45
C ARG A 360 -23.44 -27.48 -14.08
N SER A 361 -22.55 -26.65 -14.64
CA SER A 361 -21.12 -26.67 -14.31
C SER A 361 -20.85 -26.28 -12.85
N ILE A 362 -21.55 -25.28 -12.30
CA ILE A 362 -21.48 -24.92 -10.87
C ILE A 362 -21.81 -26.14 -9.99
N ARG A 363 -22.74 -27.00 -10.40
CA ARG A 363 -22.97 -28.29 -9.73
C ARG A 363 -21.81 -29.26 -9.92
N ARG A 364 -21.36 -29.52 -11.17
CA ARG A 364 -20.24 -30.45 -11.49
C ARG A 364 -18.95 -30.10 -10.74
N ARG A 365 -18.65 -28.80 -10.54
CA ARG A 365 -17.46 -28.30 -9.85
C ARG A 365 -17.63 -28.08 -8.34
N ASN A 366 -18.75 -28.53 -7.75
CA ASN A 366 -19.13 -28.36 -6.33
C ASN A 366 -19.03 -26.90 -5.84
N ALA A 367 -19.59 -25.97 -6.63
CA ALA A 367 -19.48 -24.52 -6.45
C ALA A 367 -20.77 -23.84 -5.94
N THR A 368 -21.84 -24.61 -5.69
CA THR A 368 -23.12 -24.15 -5.13
C THR A 368 -22.93 -23.30 -3.87
N GLY A 369 -23.61 -22.15 -3.78
CA GLY A 369 -23.60 -21.29 -2.58
C GLY A 369 -22.28 -20.55 -2.30
N MET A 370 -21.30 -20.56 -3.23
CA MET A 370 -20.06 -19.77 -3.09
C MET A 370 -20.15 -18.37 -3.69
N PHE A 371 -21.08 -18.17 -4.62
CA PHE A 371 -21.27 -16.93 -5.38
C PHE A 371 -22.69 -16.40 -5.18
N THR A 372 -22.86 -15.09 -5.35
CA THR A 372 -24.17 -14.41 -5.36
C THR A 372 -24.36 -13.76 -6.72
N TRP A 373 -25.39 -14.19 -7.44
CA TRP A 373 -25.61 -13.82 -8.83
C TRP A 373 -26.42 -12.53 -8.98
N ILE A 374 -25.98 -11.66 -9.88
CA ILE A 374 -26.77 -10.57 -10.48
C ILE A 374 -27.04 -10.93 -11.94
N GLY A 375 -28.27 -11.28 -12.27
CA GLY A 375 -28.65 -11.79 -13.60
C GLY A 375 -29.25 -10.76 -14.54
N SER A 376 -28.85 -10.80 -15.81
CA SER A 376 -29.55 -10.09 -16.90
C SER A 376 -30.93 -10.69 -17.20
N ASP A 377 -31.76 -9.93 -17.91
CA ASP A 377 -33.08 -10.37 -18.37
C ASP A 377 -33.06 -11.61 -19.29
N GLY A 378 -32.02 -11.77 -20.11
CA GLY A 378 -31.84 -12.92 -21.01
C GLY A 378 -31.90 -14.32 -20.37
N TRP A 379 -31.75 -14.43 -19.04
CA TRP A 379 -31.92 -15.68 -18.28
C TRP A 379 -32.90 -15.54 -17.10
N SER A 380 -33.53 -14.37 -16.94
CA SER A 380 -34.50 -14.08 -15.89
C SER A 380 -35.90 -14.53 -16.29
N ALA A 381 -36.72 -15.02 -15.35
CA ALA A 381 -37.99 -15.71 -15.62
C ALA A 381 -37.93 -17.01 -16.45
N ARG A 382 -36.82 -17.29 -17.15
CA ARG A 382 -36.63 -18.46 -18.05
C ARG A 382 -36.57 -19.77 -17.25
N THR A 383 -37.63 -20.59 -17.28
CA THR A 383 -37.62 -21.84 -16.50
C THR A 383 -36.60 -22.86 -17.01
N ALA A 384 -36.18 -22.77 -18.28
CA ALA A 384 -35.04 -23.52 -18.86
C ALA A 384 -33.71 -23.36 -18.09
N VAL A 385 -33.54 -22.28 -17.31
CA VAL A 385 -32.33 -22.02 -16.52
C VAL A 385 -32.43 -22.59 -15.11
N SER A 386 -33.63 -22.57 -14.52
CA SER A 386 -33.88 -23.03 -13.15
C SER A 386 -34.24 -24.51 -13.04
N GLU A 387 -34.86 -25.10 -14.08
CA GLU A 387 -35.31 -26.49 -14.08
C GLU A 387 -34.13 -27.46 -13.92
N ASN A 388 -34.14 -28.28 -12.87
CA ASN A 388 -33.04 -29.15 -12.43
C ASN A 388 -31.76 -28.38 -12.01
N ASN A 389 -31.86 -27.08 -11.72
CA ASN A 389 -30.77 -26.15 -11.40
C ASN A 389 -31.03 -25.30 -10.14
N GLU A 390 -32.10 -25.60 -9.40
CA GLU A 390 -32.74 -24.73 -8.41
C GLU A 390 -31.79 -24.28 -7.30
N LEU A 391 -30.97 -25.21 -6.80
CA LEU A 391 -29.97 -24.96 -5.74
C LEU A 391 -28.81 -24.06 -6.18
N GLN A 392 -28.55 -23.96 -7.49
CA GLN A 392 -27.47 -23.13 -8.03
C GLN A 392 -27.92 -21.70 -8.33
N VAL A 393 -29.19 -21.49 -8.69
CA VAL A 393 -29.80 -20.17 -8.89
C VAL A 393 -30.40 -19.57 -7.60
N GLU A 394 -30.55 -20.34 -6.53
CA GLU A 394 -31.06 -19.86 -5.24
C GLU A 394 -30.21 -18.71 -4.65
N GLY A 395 -30.87 -17.60 -4.31
CA GLY A 395 -30.25 -16.37 -3.81
C GLY A 395 -29.94 -15.32 -4.88
N THR A 396 -30.18 -15.61 -6.17
CA THR A 396 -30.01 -14.66 -7.28
C THR A 396 -30.88 -13.41 -7.10
N LEU A 397 -30.33 -12.25 -7.45
CA LEU A 397 -31.08 -11.04 -7.80
C LEU A 397 -30.99 -10.83 -9.32
N SER A 398 -32.05 -10.42 -9.99
CA SER A 398 -32.03 -10.27 -11.45
C SER A 398 -33.00 -9.18 -11.93
N PHE A 399 -32.66 -8.54 -13.05
CA PHE A 399 -33.46 -7.51 -13.68
C PHE A 399 -34.35 -8.09 -14.79
N GLN A 400 -35.59 -7.59 -14.88
CA GLN A 400 -36.53 -7.89 -15.94
C GLN A 400 -37.17 -6.59 -16.42
N PRO A 401 -37.27 -6.31 -17.73
CA PRO A 401 -38.15 -5.26 -18.24
C PRO A 401 -39.55 -5.35 -17.61
N LEU A 402 -40.08 -4.22 -17.15
CA LEU A 402 -41.39 -4.18 -16.48
C LEU A 402 -42.51 -4.46 -17.49
N SER A 403 -43.16 -5.60 -17.33
CA SER A 403 -44.35 -6.04 -18.07
C SER A 403 -45.48 -6.47 -17.13
N HIS A 404 -46.69 -6.48 -17.67
CA HIS A 404 -47.91 -7.00 -17.05
C HIS A 404 -48.54 -8.11 -17.91
N PRO A 405 -49.36 -9.01 -17.34
CA PRO A 405 -50.06 -10.03 -18.12
C PRO A 405 -51.04 -9.41 -19.14
N VAL A 406 -51.02 -9.92 -20.38
CA VAL A 406 -51.96 -9.51 -21.44
C VAL A 406 -53.37 -10.00 -21.10
N ALA A 407 -54.35 -9.09 -21.11
CA ALA A 407 -55.73 -9.39 -20.74
C ALA A 407 -56.34 -10.53 -21.59
N ASP A 408 -57.01 -11.45 -20.91
CA ASP A 408 -57.69 -12.65 -21.44
C ASP A 408 -56.82 -13.64 -22.26
N PHE A 409 -55.53 -13.36 -22.48
CA PHE A 409 -54.66 -14.22 -23.29
C PHE A 409 -54.44 -15.61 -22.67
N GLU A 410 -54.32 -15.73 -21.34
CA GLU A 410 -54.24 -17.05 -20.69
C GLU A 410 -55.50 -17.88 -20.95
N THR A 411 -56.69 -17.25 -20.89
CA THR A 411 -57.97 -17.92 -21.16
C THR A 411 -58.08 -18.33 -22.63
N TYR A 412 -57.65 -17.47 -23.56
CA TYR A 412 -57.53 -17.79 -24.98
C TYR A 412 -56.59 -18.98 -25.21
N PHE A 413 -55.35 -18.92 -24.73
CA PHE A 413 -54.34 -19.95 -24.97
C PHE A 413 -54.73 -21.30 -24.34
N ARG A 414 -55.34 -21.30 -23.15
CA ARG A 414 -55.90 -22.51 -22.52
C ARG A 414 -57.10 -23.11 -23.26
N SER A 415 -57.73 -22.37 -24.18
CA SER A 415 -58.83 -22.87 -25.02
C SER A 415 -58.36 -23.46 -26.35
N LEU A 416 -57.06 -23.34 -26.69
CA LEU A 416 -56.49 -23.89 -27.91
C LEU A 416 -56.31 -25.41 -27.81
N THR A 417 -56.66 -26.11 -28.88
CA THR A 417 -56.45 -27.56 -29.05
C THR A 417 -55.94 -27.84 -30.47
N VAL A 418 -55.35 -29.01 -30.67
CA VAL A 418 -54.90 -29.50 -31.99
C VAL A 418 -56.04 -29.61 -33.02
N ALA A 419 -57.30 -29.63 -32.58
CA ALA A 419 -58.46 -29.58 -33.47
C ALA A 419 -58.78 -28.14 -33.93
N ASN A 420 -58.74 -27.14 -33.02
CA ASN A 420 -59.15 -25.78 -33.35
C ASN A 420 -58.02 -24.90 -33.93
N ASN A 421 -56.75 -25.11 -33.54
CA ASN A 421 -55.64 -24.26 -33.95
C ASN A 421 -54.94 -24.73 -35.24
N GLN A 422 -55.68 -24.82 -36.34
CA GLN A 422 -55.12 -25.21 -37.65
C GLN A 422 -54.25 -24.12 -38.30
N ARG A 423 -54.26 -22.87 -37.78
CA ARG A 423 -53.48 -21.75 -38.33
C ARG A 423 -52.00 -21.76 -37.94
N ASN A 424 -51.67 -22.44 -36.84
CA ASN A 424 -50.32 -22.58 -36.32
C ASN A 424 -49.78 -23.97 -36.70
N PRO A 425 -48.88 -24.08 -37.71
CA PRO A 425 -48.39 -25.37 -38.21
C PRO A 425 -47.37 -26.03 -37.28
N TRP A 426 -47.11 -25.45 -36.11
CA TRP A 426 -46.27 -26.01 -35.04
C TRP A 426 -47.08 -26.37 -33.79
N PHE A 427 -48.39 -26.07 -33.72
CA PHE A 427 -49.19 -26.32 -32.51
C PHE A 427 -49.34 -27.81 -32.18
N VAL A 428 -49.38 -28.68 -33.19
CA VAL A 428 -49.37 -30.15 -33.00
C VAL A 428 -48.08 -30.62 -32.32
N GLU A 429 -46.94 -30.08 -32.74
CA GLU A 429 -45.63 -30.43 -32.17
C GLU A 429 -45.45 -29.85 -30.75
N TYR A 430 -46.01 -28.66 -30.50
CA TYR A 430 -46.11 -28.10 -29.15
C TYR A 430 -46.94 -29.01 -28.23
N TRP A 431 -48.05 -29.57 -28.74
CA TRP A 431 -48.90 -30.50 -28.00
C TRP A 431 -48.18 -31.82 -27.69
N GLU A 432 -47.48 -32.40 -28.68
CA GLU A 432 -46.66 -33.62 -28.50
C GLU A 432 -45.53 -33.43 -27.48
N ASP A 433 -44.86 -32.27 -27.47
CA ASP A 433 -43.81 -31.99 -26.49
C ASP A 433 -44.35 -31.67 -25.09
N MET A 434 -45.47 -30.95 -25.01
CA MET A 434 -46.10 -30.54 -23.75
C MET A 434 -46.71 -31.71 -22.99
N PHE A 435 -47.42 -32.61 -23.68
CA PHE A 435 -48.09 -33.78 -23.08
C PHE A 435 -47.31 -35.10 -23.22
N GLN A 436 -46.14 -35.08 -23.87
CA GLN A 436 -45.23 -36.22 -24.01
C GLN A 436 -45.81 -37.45 -24.73
N CYS A 437 -46.80 -37.18 -25.60
CA CYS A 437 -47.51 -38.16 -26.43
C CYS A 437 -47.27 -37.87 -27.92
N LYS A 438 -47.77 -38.73 -28.81
CA LYS A 438 -47.69 -38.58 -30.26
C LYS A 438 -49.05 -38.41 -30.91
N TYR A 439 -49.25 -37.37 -31.72
CA TYR A 439 -50.53 -37.11 -32.37
C TYR A 439 -50.71 -37.97 -33.63
N PHE A 440 -51.96 -38.36 -33.91
CA PHE A 440 -52.27 -39.24 -35.05
C PHE A 440 -51.90 -38.58 -36.39
N ASN A 441 -51.17 -39.32 -37.24
CA ASN A 441 -50.59 -38.84 -38.51
C ASN A 441 -49.68 -37.59 -38.39
N SER A 442 -49.06 -37.32 -37.23
CA SER A 442 -48.07 -36.25 -37.09
C SER A 442 -46.82 -36.48 -37.95
N THR A 443 -46.15 -35.38 -38.31
CA THR A 443 -44.84 -35.44 -38.98
C THR A 443 -43.78 -36.00 -38.03
N LEU A 444 -42.99 -36.97 -38.46
CA LEU A 444 -41.84 -37.44 -37.68
C LEU A 444 -40.81 -36.32 -37.50
N THR A 445 -40.47 -36.00 -36.25
CA THR A 445 -39.41 -35.05 -35.88
C THR A 445 -38.38 -35.78 -35.00
N PRO A 446 -37.15 -35.27 -34.84
CA PRO A 446 -36.17 -35.89 -33.94
C PRO A 446 -36.66 -36.02 -32.49
N TYR A 447 -37.68 -35.23 -32.12
CA TYR A 447 -38.19 -35.10 -30.76
C TYR A 447 -39.46 -35.92 -30.49
N ASN A 448 -40.29 -36.26 -31.49
CA ASN A 448 -41.51 -37.07 -31.27
C ASN A 448 -41.34 -38.59 -31.48
N VAL A 449 -40.21 -39.05 -32.04
CA VAL A 449 -39.94 -40.49 -32.26
C VAL A 449 -39.83 -41.30 -30.95
N LYS A 450 -39.51 -40.65 -29.83
CA LYS A 450 -39.42 -41.25 -28.49
C LYS A 450 -40.78 -41.50 -27.79
N TRP A 451 -41.89 -41.01 -28.35
CA TRP A 451 -43.20 -41.11 -27.73
C TRP A 451 -43.97 -42.34 -28.26
N GLU A 452 -44.33 -43.26 -27.38
CA GLU A 452 -45.08 -44.49 -27.71
C GLU A 452 -46.60 -44.36 -27.50
N GLU A 453 -47.05 -43.46 -26.63
CA GLU A 453 -48.47 -43.21 -26.34
C GLU A 453 -49.09 -42.23 -27.36
N GLU A 454 -50.29 -42.52 -27.85
CA GLU A 454 -51.01 -41.66 -28.81
C GLU A 454 -51.81 -40.56 -28.07
N CYS A 455 -51.67 -39.31 -28.50
CA CYS A 455 -52.45 -38.17 -27.97
C CYS A 455 -53.92 -38.27 -28.40
N THR A 456 -54.83 -37.95 -27.50
CA THR A 456 -56.29 -37.87 -27.74
C THR A 456 -56.70 -36.56 -28.43
N GLY A 457 -55.98 -35.45 -28.17
CA GLY A 457 -56.33 -34.11 -28.60
C GLY A 457 -57.29 -33.36 -27.65
N GLU A 458 -57.71 -34.00 -26.55
CA GLU A 458 -58.52 -33.42 -25.47
C GLU A 458 -57.74 -33.30 -24.14
N GLU A 459 -56.40 -33.40 -24.19
CA GLU A 459 -55.53 -33.18 -23.01
C GLU A 459 -55.73 -31.80 -22.38
N THR A 460 -55.57 -31.70 -21.05
CA THR A 460 -55.81 -30.47 -20.30
C THR A 460 -54.64 -30.08 -19.39
N TYR A 461 -54.41 -28.78 -19.27
CA TYR A 461 -53.35 -28.18 -18.45
C TYR A 461 -53.69 -28.21 -16.94
N ASP A 462 -53.61 -29.39 -16.31
CA ASP A 462 -53.79 -29.55 -14.86
C ASP A 462 -52.79 -28.69 -14.08
N LYS A 463 -53.30 -27.79 -13.23
CA LYS A 463 -52.51 -26.88 -12.38
C LYS A 463 -51.70 -27.58 -11.28
N SER A 464 -51.86 -28.89 -11.11
CA SER A 464 -51.18 -29.73 -10.13
C SER A 464 -50.52 -30.98 -10.74
N GLY A 465 -50.60 -31.13 -12.06
CA GLY A 465 -50.02 -32.24 -12.82
C GLY A 465 -48.62 -31.94 -13.36
N PRO A 466 -47.94 -32.93 -13.98
CA PRO A 466 -46.65 -32.71 -14.66
C PRO A 466 -46.76 -31.86 -15.94
N PHE A 467 -47.98 -31.51 -16.36
CA PHE A 467 -48.29 -30.75 -17.57
C PHE A 467 -48.87 -29.36 -17.26
N ALA A 468 -48.45 -28.77 -16.13
CA ALA A 468 -48.87 -27.43 -15.73
C ALA A 468 -48.42 -26.37 -16.75
N LEU A 469 -49.35 -25.55 -17.23
CA LEU A 469 -49.06 -24.45 -18.15
C LEU A 469 -48.53 -23.23 -17.39
N GLU A 470 -47.24 -22.95 -17.57
CA GLU A 470 -46.57 -21.71 -17.20
C GLU A 470 -46.70 -20.66 -18.32
N MET A 471 -47.11 -19.44 -17.97
CA MET A 471 -47.21 -18.32 -18.92
C MET A 471 -45.94 -17.46 -18.89
N GLU A 472 -45.46 -17.10 -20.07
CA GLU A 472 -44.39 -16.11 -20.28
C GLU A 472 -44.80 -14.74 -19.71
N GLY A 473 -43.97 -14.17 -18.84
CA GLY A 473 -44.25 -12.89 -18.17
C GLY A 473 -44.03 -11.68 -19.08
N GLN A 474 -43.23 -11.82 -20.14
CA GLN A 474 -42.80 -10.72 -21.02
C GLN A 474 -43.68 -10.53 -22.27
N LEU A 475 -44.80 -11.26 -22.38
CA LEU A 475 -45.68 -11.29 -23.55
C LEU A 475 -46.25 -9.92 -23.99
N GLN A 476 -46.37 -8.97 -23.06
CA GLN A 476 -46.78 -7.59 -23.36
C GLN A 476 -45.98 -6.99 -24.53
N PHE A 477 -44.66 -7.17 -24.54
CA PHE A 477 -43.80 -6.54 -25.55
C PHE A 477 -44.08 -7.02 -26.97
N VAL A 478 -44.64 -8.22 -27.14
CA VAL A 478 -45.09 -8.75 -28.44
C VAL A 478 -46.41 -8.09 -28.87
N SER A 479 -47.36 -7.95 -27.95
CA SER A 479 -48.64 -7.31 -28.20
C SER A 479 -48.46 -5.83 -28.53
N ASP A 480 -47.65 -5.13 -27.73
CA ASP A 480 -47.30 -3.71 -27.95
C ASP A 480 -46.54 -3.52 -29.27
N ALA A 481 -45.77 -4.51 -29.76
CA ALA A 481 -45.09 -4.43 -31.06
C ALA A 481 -46.08 -4.51 -32.24
N VAL A 482 -47.11 -5.36 -32.14
CA VAL A 482 -48.23 -5.39 -33.11
C VAL A 482 -49.03 -4.09 -33.03
N LEU A 483 -49.38 -3.63 -31.83
CA LEU A 483 -50.13 -2.38 -31.64
C LEU A 483 -49.35 -1.16 -32.15
N ALA A 484 -48.03 -1.11 -32.01
CA ALA A 484 -47.21 -0.05 -32.58
C ALA A 484 -47.34 0.03 -34.11
N PHE A 485 -47.34 -1.11 -34.82
CA PHE A 485 -47.64 -1.12 -36.26
C PHE A 485 -49.09 -0.68 -36.56
N VAL A 486 -50.07 -1.17 -35.80
CA VAL A 486 -51.50 -0.82 -35.98
C VAL A 486 -51.74 0.68 -35.79
N HIS A 487 -51.17 1.28 -34.75
CA HIS A 487 -51.28 2.71 -34.48
C HIS A 487 -50.51 3.56 -35.51
N ALA A 488 -49.36 3.09 -36.02
CA ALA A 488 -48.66 3.75 -37.12
C ALA A 488 -49.49 3.72 -38.42
N LEU A 489 -50.05 2.56 -38.77
CA LEU A 489 -50.97 2.39 -39.91
C LEU A 489 -52.24 3.24 -39.77
N ARG A 490 -52.81 3.35 -38.57
CA ARG A 490 -53.95 4.25 -38.28
C ARG A 490 -53.59 5.72 -38.53
N LEU A 491 -52.42 6.16 -38.07
CA LEU A 491 -51.96 7.55 -38.29
C LEU A 491 -51.72 7.81 -39.78
N MET A 492 -51.09 6.88 -40.49
CA MET A 492 -50.87 6.93 -41.94
C MET A 492 -52.20 6.97 -42.70
N HIS A 493 -53.14 6.08 -42.38
CA HIS A 493 -54.47 6.02 -43.00
C HIS A 493 -55.30 7.29 -42.78
N ARG A 494 -55.17 7.93 -41.60
CA ARG A 494 -55.83 9.21 -41.34
C ARG A 494 -55.22 10.38 -42.14
N ASP A 495 -53.90 10.38 -42.36
CA ASP A 495 -53.19 11.42 -43.13
C ASP A 495 -53.37 11.23 -44.66
N LYS A 496 -53.43 9.97 -45.10
CA LYS A 496 -53.43 9.55 -46.52
C LYS A 496 -54.79 9.22 -47.10
N CYS A 497 -55.57 8.39 -46.41
CA CYS A 497 -56.90 7.96 -46.87
C CYS A 497 -58.03 8.80 -46.25
N ALA A 498 -57.69 9.89 -45.55
CA ALA A 498 -58.62 10.76 -44.80
C ALA A 498 -59.53 10.01 -43.80
N GLY A 499 -59.16 8.80 -43.37
CA GLY A 499 -59.99 7.94 -42.52
C GLY A 499 -61.17 7.25 -43.23
N LEU A 500 -61.25 7.28 -44.56
CA LEU A 500 -62.29 6.56 -45.32
C LEU A 500 -62.12 5.03 -45.21
N PRO A 501 -63.21 4.26 -45.07
CA PRO A 501 -63.12 2.82 -44.86
C PRO A 501 -62.53 2.10 -46.07
N GLY A 502 -61.52 1.27 -45.83
CA GLY A 502 -60.74 0.55 -46.84
C GLY A 502 -59.33 1.08 -47.01
N LEU A 503 -58.49 0.30 -47.72
CA LEU A 503 -57.14 0.69 -48.11
C LEU A 503 -57.20 1.59 -49.35
N CYS A 504 -56.56 2.75 -49.32
CA CYS A 504 -56.46 3.65 -50.48
C CYS A 504 -55.15 3.46 -51.25
N GLU A 505 -55.10 3.93 -52.51
CA GLU A 505 -53.93 3.79 -53.39
C GLU A 505 -52.64 4.42 -52.81
N GLU A 506 -52.73 5.49 -52.01
CA GLU A 506 -51.56 6.07 -51.31
C GLU A 506 -50.98 5.17 -50.20
N MET A 507 -51.60 4.02 -49.92
CA MET A 507 -51.10 2.97 -49.02
C MET A 507 -50.91 1.62 -49.75
N ASN A 508 -50.92 1.59 -51.09
CA ASN A 508 -50.87 0.36 -51.88
C ASN A 508 -49.90 0.48 -53.08
N PRO A 509 -48.65 -0.01 -52.97
CA PRO A 509 -48.01 -0.61 -51.80
C PRO A 509 -47.63 0.43 -50.73
N ASN A 510 -47.60 0.02 -49.46
CA ASN A 510 -47.10 0.86 -48.37
C ASN A 510 -45.57 1.08 -48.49
N ASP A 511 -45.12 2.33 -48.58
CA ASP A 511 -43.69 2.67 -48.43
C ASP A 511 -43.28 2.55 -46.95
N GLY A 512 -42.37 1.62 -46.66
CA GLY A 512 -41.85 1.38 -45.32
C GLY A 512 -41.07 2.56 -44.72
N ALA A 513 -40.50 3.45 -45.54
CA ALA A 513 -39.86 4.69 -45.06
C ALA A 513 -40.90 5.69 -44.52
N GLU A 514 -42.03 5.83 -45.20
CA GLU A 514 -43.13 6.68 -44.76
C GLU A 514 -43.85 6.04 -43.55
N LEU A 515 -44.02 4.71 -43.51
CA LEU A 515 -44.53 3.99 -42.34
C LEU A 515 -43.64 4.22 -41.10
N LEU A 516 -42.31 4.18 -41.25
CA LEU A 516 -41.35 4.48 -40.17
C LEU A 516 -41.55 5.90 -39.60
N ARG A 517 -41.92 6.89 -40.44
CA ARG A 517 -42.21 8.28 -40.02
C ARG A 517 -43.44 8.39 -39.11
N TYR A 518 -44.42 7.49 -39.22
CA TYR A 518 -45.53 7.37 -38.26
C TYR A 518 -45.16 6.50 -37.07
N LEU A 519 -44.37 5.44 -37.27
CA LEU A 519 -43.95 4.54 -36.21
C LEU A 519 -43.19 5.28 -35.10
N ARG A 520 -42.26 6.17 -35.46
CA ARG A 520 -41.52 7.04 -34.50
C ARG A 520 -42.41 8.07 -33.77
N LYS A 521 -43.73 8.08 -33.97
CA LYS A 521 -44.70 9.02 -33.38
C LYS A 521 -45.88 8.32 -32.68
N VAL A 522 -45.89 6.99 -32.57
CA VAL A 522 -47.01 6.30 -31.90
C VAL A 522 -46.96 6.53 -30.39
N LYS A 523 -48.13 6.86 -29.84
CA LYS A 523 -48.43 6.79 -28.41
C LYS A 523 -49.81 6.15 -28.27
N PHE A 524 -49.91 5.11 -27.46
CA PHE A 524 -51.15 4.35 -27.26
C PHE A 524 -51.21 3.74 -25.87
N VAL A 525 -52.34 3.11 -25.55
CA VAL A 525 -52.52 2.28 -24.35
C VAL A 525 -52.57 0.82 -24.81
N GLY A 526 -51.69 -0.02 -24.27
CA GLY A 526 -51.56 -1.43 -24.65
C GLY A 526 -52.71 -2.30 -24.13
N LEU A 527 -52.76 -3.59 -24.53
CA LEU A 527 -53.76 -4.55 -24.02
C LEU A 527 -53.63 -4.82 -22.50
N THR A 528 -52.57 -4.35 -21.86
CA THR A 528 -52.33 -4.40 -20.41
C THR A 528 -52.85 -3.17 -19.66
N GLY A 529 -53.19 -2.09 -20.36
CA GLY A 529 -53.51 -0.79 -19.77
C GLY A 529 -52.32 0.15 -19.50
N ASP A 530 -51.07 -0.27 -19.81
CA ASP A 530 -49.91 0.64 -19.82
C ASP A 530 -50.00 1.67 -20.96
N GLU A 531 -49.53 2.90 -20.73
CA GLU A 531 -49.13 3.78 -21.84
C GLU A 531 -47.81 3.32 -22.47
N PHE A 532 -47.79 3.19 -23.79
CA PHE A 532 -46.58 2.94 -24.59
C PHE A 532 -46.25 4.15 -25.48
N GLU A 533 -44.98 4.53 -25.50
CA GLU A 533 -44.37 5.45 -26.47
C GLU A 533 -42.91 5.02 -26.72
N PHE A 534 -42.43 5.26 -27.95
CA PHE A 534 -41.03 5.07 -28.32
C PHE A 534 -40.18 6.26 -27.82
N ASP A 535 -38.95 5.98 -27.39
CA ASP A 535 -37.99 7.04 -27.07
C ASP A 535 -37.35 7.66 -28.34
N HIS A 536 -36.43 8.62 -28.15
CA HIS A 536 -35.71 9.28 -29.25
C HIS A 536 -34.82 8.35 -30.11
N LEU A 537 -34.48 7.16 -29.59
CA LEU A 537 -33.80 6.07 -30.31
C LEU A 537 -34.79 4.96 -30.72
N GLY A 538 -36.09 5.19 -30.52
CA GLY A 538 -37.17 4.20 -30.61
C GLY A 538 -36.85 2.85 -29.98
N ASP A 539 -36.24 2.91 -28.81
CA ASP A 539 -36.21 1.84 -27.83
C ASP A 539 -37.43 1.99 -26.89
N GLY A 540 -37.77 0.92 -26.17
CA GLY A 540 -38.88 0.91 -25.22
C GLY A 540 -38.58 1.67 -23.92
N PRO A 541 -39.60 2.04 -23.14
CA PRO A 541 -39.44 2.81 -21.90
C PRO A 541 -38.63 2.05 -20.84
N ALA A 542 -37.52 2.64 -20.38
CA ALA A 542 -36.62 2.06 -19.38
C ALA A 542 -37.29 1.96 -17.98
N ARG A 543 -37.94 0.82 -17.75
CA ARG A 543 -38.58 0.40 -16.49
C ARG A 543 -38.21 -1.07 -16.25
N TYR A 544 -37.78 -1.43 -15.04
CA TYR A 544 -37.45 -2.81 -14.69
C TYR A 544 -38.05 -3.23 -13.35
N ASN A 545 -38.47 -4.50 -13.25
CA ASN A 545 -38.62 -5.21 -11.98
C ASN A 545 -37.27 -5.79 -11.55
N VAL A 546 -37.07 -5.93 -10.24
CA VAL A 546 -35.99 -6.71 -9.64
C VAL A 546 -36.60 -7.95 -9.01
N VAL A 547 -36.26 -9.12 -9.54
CA VAL A 547 -36.72 -10.41 -9.02
C VAL A 547 -35.67 -11.06 -8.14
N HIS A 548 -36.14 -11.85 -7.19
CA HIS A 548 -35.31 -12.66 -6.30
C HIS A 548 -35.75 -14.12 -6.35
N PHE A 549 -34.77 -15.02 -6.54
CA PHE A 549 -34.98 -16.47 -6.58
C PHE A 549 -34.86 -17.04 -5.16
N LYS A 550 -35.99 -17.39 -4.53
CA LYS A 550 -36.02 -17.85 -3.14
C LYS A 550 -36.85 -19.12 -2.94
N LYS A 551 -36.42 -19.95 -2.00
CA LYS A 551 -37.10 -21.19 -1.64
C LYS A 551 -38.43 -20.93 -0.92
N THR A 552 -39.48 -21.63 -1.35
CA THR A 552 -40.78 -21.66 -0.66
C THR A 552 -40.87 -22.87 0.29
N SER A 553 -41.80 -22.81 1.23
CA SER A 553 -42.06 -23.85 2.24
C SER A 553 -43.48 -24.46 2.11
N ILE A 554 -44.16 -24.19 0.99
CA ILE A 554 -45.55 -24.61 0.77
C ILE A 554 -45.55 -25.89 -0.09
N MET A 555 -45.94 -27.02 0.50
CA MET A 555 -46.10 -28.31 -0.19
C MET A 555 -47.41 -28.34 -1.01
N PRO A 556 -47.40 -29.03 -2.16
CA PRO A 556 -47.88 -30.43 -2.20
C PRO A 556 -46.81 -31.39 -2.80
N PRO A 557 -47.07 -32.70 -3.05
CA PRO A 557 -45.99 -33.69 -3.20
C PRO A 557 -45.45 -33.83 -4.64
N ARG A 558 -44.99 -32.74 -5.25
CA ARG A 558 -44.09 -32.76 -6.43
C ARG A 558 -43.11 -31.58 -6.35
N TRP A 559 -42.01 -31.65 -7.11
CA TRP A 559 -40.73 -30.99 -6.79
C TRP A 559 -40.67 -29.48 -7.09
N GLU A 560 -41.49 -28.66 -6.44
CA GLU A 560 -41.44 -27.20 -6.53
C GLU A 560 -40.69 -26.59 -5.33
N TRP A 561 -39.39 -26.31 -5.53
CA TRP A 561 -38.49 -25.90 -4.44
C TRP A 561 -38.01 -24.44 -4.51
N LEU A 562 -38.37 -23.68 -5.55
CA LEU A 562 -37.88 -22.33 -5.79
C LEU A 562 -38.97 -21.49 -6.46
N ILE A 563 -39.20 -20.28 -5.95
CA ILE A 563 -40.10 -19.30 -6.56
C ILE A 563 -39.36 -18.00 -6.86
N GLN A 564 -39.77 -17.34 -7.94
CA GLN A 564 -39.33 -15.98 -8.25
C GLN A 564 -40.32 -15.00 -7.62
N VAL A 565 -39.81 -14.03 -6.87
CA VAL A 565 -40.64 -12.98 -6.25
C VAL A 565 -40.08 -11.62 -6.61
N ASN A 566 -40.96 -10.70 -7.01
CA ASN A 566 -40.60 -9.31 -7.22
C ASN A 566 -40.25 -8.68 -5.85
N VAL A 567 -39.04 -8.13 -5.74
CA VAL A 567 -38.50 -7.50 -4.53
C VAL A 567 -38.15 -6.03 -4.73
N GLY A 568 -38.45 -5.44 -5.90
CA GLY A 568 -38.06 -4.06 -6.18
C GLY A 568 -38.30 -3.61 -7.61
N GLN A 569 -38.09 -2.32 -7.85
CA GLN A 569 -38.24 -1.70 -9.17
C GLN A 569 -37.12 -0.71 -9.45
N TYR A 570 -36.78 -0.55 -10.73
CA TYR A 570 -35.90 0.49 -11.26
C TYR A 570 -36.66 1.35 -12.26
N ASN A 571 -36.68 2.66 -12.03
CA ASN A 571 -37.33 3.63 -12.92
C ASN A 571 -36.58 4.98 -12.87
N LYS A 572 -37.14 6.05 -13.45
CA LYS A 572 -36.53 7.39 -13.50
C LYS A 572 -36.20 8.02 -12.13
N SER A 573 -36.73 7.50 -11.02
CA SER A 573 -36.41 7.91 -9.64
C SER A 573 -35.35 7.04 -8.95
N GLY A 574 -34.78 6.06 -9.64
CA GLY A 574 -33.70 5.20 -9.15
C GLY A 574 -34.14 3.76 -8.83
N LEU A 575 -33.32 3.08 -8.03
CA LEU A 575 -33.50 1.70 -7.57
C LEU A 575 -34.22 1.66 -6.21
N MET A 576 -35.32 0.91 -6.11
CA MET A 576 -36.04 0.67 -4.86
C MET A 576 -36.10 -0.84 -4.60
N LEU A 577 -35.72 -1.28 -3.40
CA LEU A 577 -35.74 -2.69 -2.97
C LEU A 577 -36.45 -2.86 -1.61
N ASP A 578 -37.25 -3.91 -1.48
CA ASP A 578 -37.74 -4.43 -0.20
C ASP A 578 -36.76 -5.46 0.38
N TRP A 579 -35.85 -4.97 1.22
CA TRP A 579 -34.89 -5.79 1.95
C TRP A 579 -35.52 -6.87 2.83
N SER A 580 -36.81 -6.78 3.21
CA SER A 580 -37.47 -7.81 4.02
C SER A 580 -37.73 -9.11 3.25
N GLN A 581 -37.69 -9.06 1.92
CA GLN A 581 -37.98 -10.19 1.03
C GLN A 581 -36.72 -10.86 0.44
N ILE A 582 -35.56 -10.25 0.62
CA ILE A 582 -34.26 -10.66 0.05
C ILE A 582 -33.48 -11.48 1.08
N ARG A 583 -32.95 -12.64 0.66
CA ARG A 583 -32.06 -13.48 1.46
C ARG A 583 -30.90 -14.01 0.63
N PHE A 584 -29.71 -13.94 1.18
CA PHE A 584 -28.52 -14.43 0.50
C PHE A 584 -28.22 -15.86 0.93
N ASN A 585 -27.87 -16.69 -0.05
CA ASN A 585 -27.38 -18.05 0.15
C ASN A 585 -25.95 -17.96 0.73
N ASP A 586 -25.69 -18.61 1.86
CA ASP A 586 -24.36 -18.65 2.47
C ASP A 586 -23.93 -20.08 2.79
N ARG A 587 -22.69 -20.41 2.46
CA ARG A 587 -22.17 -21.77 2.55
C ARG A 587 -21.97 -22.28 3.99
N GLU A 588 -21.82 -21.39 4.97
CA GLU A 588 -21.59 -21.76 6.38
C GLU A 588 -22.89 -21.75 7.20
N THR A 589 -23.79 -20.79 6.95
CA THR A 589 -25.07 -20.67 7.70
C THR A 589 -26.31 -21.13 6.92
N GLY A 590 -26.17 -21.52 5.65
CA GLY A 590 -27.26 -21.83 4.73
C GLY A 590 -27.92 -20.57 4.15
N TYR A 591 -28.40 -19.69 5.04
CA TYR A 591 -28.99 -18.40 4.68
C TYR A 591 -28.44 -17.28 5.54
N SER A 592 -28.43 -16.07 4.97
CA SER A 592 -28.04 -14.82 5.60
C SER A 592 -28.99 -13.69 5.20
N ASP A 593 -29.58 -13.01 6.20
CA ASP A 593 -30.28 -11.73 5.98
C ASP A 593 -29.28 -10.55 5.83
N ARG A 594 -27.96 -10.80 5.95
CA ARG A 594 -26.89 -9.83 5.65
C ARG A 594 -26.37 -10.01 4.23
N VAL A 595 -26.14 -8.90 3.54
CA VAL A 595 -25.43 -8.85 2.25
C VAL A 595 -24.02 -9.48 2.40
N PRO A 596 -23.61 -10.40 1.50
CA PRO A 596 -22.26 -10.97 1.52
C PRO A 596 -21.19 -9.91 1.24
N GLU A 597 -20.10 -9.92 2.02
CA GLU A 597 -18.92 -9.08 1.73
C GLU A 597 -18.29 -9.49 0.39
N SER A 598 -18.02 -8.51 -0.49
CA SER A 598 -17.37 -8.69 -1.79
C SER A 598 -16.36 -7.56 -2.02
N GLU A 599 -15.22 -7.66 -1.33
CA GLU A 599 -14.11 -6.70 -1.30
C GLU A 599 -12.78 -7.43 -1.54
N CYS A 600 -11.85 -6.86 -2.30
CA CYS A 600 -10.57 -7.56 -2.56
C CYS A 600 -9.65 -7.60 -1.32
N ALA A 601 -9.63 -6.50 -0.57
CA ALA A 601 -8.76 -6.28 0.57
C ALA A 601 -9.48 -5.43 1.61
N ARG A 602 -9.49 -5.89 2.86
CA ARG A 602 -10.13 -5.16 3.97
C ARG A 602 -9.38 -3.86 4.29
N PRO A 603 -10.04 -2.85 4.88
CA PRO A 603 -9.38 -1.65 5.40
C PRO A 603 -8.24 -1.99 6.37
N CYS A 604 -7.10 -1.31 6.24
CA CYS A 604 -5.94 -1.53 7.09
C CYS A 604 -6.13 -0.94 8.50
N GLY A 605 -5.55 -1.58 9.51
CA GLY A 605 -5.61 -1.14 10.90
C GLY A 605 -4.73 0.09 11.19
N ALA A 606 -4.92 0.70 12.36
CA ALA A 606 -4.10 1.82 12.81
C ALA A 606 -2.60 1.42 12.85
N GLY A 607 -1.75 2.22 12.20
CA GLY A 607 -0.31 1.94 12.08
C GLY A 607 0.06 0.93 10.98
N GLN A 608 -0.84 0.66 10.04
CA GLN A 608 -0.57 -0.12 8.83
C GLN A 608 -0.74 0.74 7.58
N ALA A 609 0.20 0.65 6.65
CA ALA A 609 0.12 1.26 5.32
C ALA A 609 -0.44 0.27 4.28
N LYS A 610 -1.23 0.77 3.32
CA LYS A 610 -1.70 0.06 2.13
C LYS A 610 -0.55 -0.09 1.13
N SER A 611 -0.24 -1.31 0.72
CA SER A 611 0.68 -1.60 -0.37
C SER A 611 -0.09 -2.24 -1.52
N ILE A 612 -0.22 -1.52 -2.65
CA ILE A 612 -1.02 -1.94 -3.81
C ILE A 612 -0.32 -3.09 -4.55
N MET A 613 -1.07 -4.14 -4.92
CA MET A 613 -0.53 -5.26 -5.69
C MET A 613 -0.30 -4.87 -7.15
N PRO A 614 0.83 -5.25 -7.78
CA PRO A 614 1.16 -4.82 -9.15
C PRO A 614 0.19 -5.37 -10.20
N ASP A 615 -0.31 -6.59 -9.98
CA ASP A 615 -1.23 -7.28 -10.90
C ASP A 615 -2.69 -6.83 -10.74
N GLU A 616 -3.06 -6.22 -9.59
CA GLU A 616 -4.44 -5.88 -9.23
C GLU A 616 -4.53 -4.50 -8.56
N LYS A 617 -4.73 -3.46 -9.38
CA LYS A 617 -4.69 -2.04 -8.97
C LYS A 617 -5.58 -1.66 -7.78
N CYS A 618 -6.65 -2.41 -7.50
CA CYS A 618 -7.60 -2.15 -6.42
C CYS A 618 -7.35 -2.97 -5.15
N CYS A 619 -6.41 -3.92 -5.19
CA CYS A 619 -6.13 -4.85 -4.11
C CYS A 619 -4.87 -4.39 -3.39
N TRP A 620 -4.94 -4.25 -2.06
CA TRP A 620 -3.80 -3.86 -1.23
C TRP A 620 -3.49 -4.90 -0.15
N THR A 621 -2.22 -4.97 0.26
CA THR A 621 -1.78 -5.68 1.45
C THR A 621 -1.43 -4.66 2.53
N CYS A 622 -1.88 -4.90 3.77
CA CYS A 622 -1.59 -4.02 4.90
C CYS A 622 -0.21 -4.34 5.50
N MET A 623 0.71 -3.38 5.50
CA MET A 623 2.07 -3.51 6.01
C MET A 623 2.25 -2.69 7.29
N ASN A 624 2.72 -3.33 8.37
CA ASN A 624 2.93 -2.66 9.67
C ASN A 624 4.07 -1.62 9.59
N CYS A 625 3.85 -0.40 10.07
CA CYS A 625 4.93 0.55 10.30
C CYS A 625 5.87 0.05 11.41
N THR A 626 7.20 0.22 11.24
CA THR A 626 8.20 -0.31 12.19
C THR A 626 8.24 0.46 13.52
N GLN A 627 9.08 0.02 14.48
CA GLN A 627 9.13 0.55 15.85
C GLN A 627 9.24 2.09 15.91
N TYR A 628 10.05 2.72 15.05
CA TYR A 628 10.31 4.16 15.08
C TYR A 628 9.57 4.97 14.00
N GLN A 629 8.80 4.30 13.15
CA GLN A 629 7.97 4.94 12.13
C GLN A 629 6.57 5.29 12.65
N TYR A 630 5.93 6.23 11.97
CA TYR A 630 4.52 6.59 12.05
C TYR A 630 3.89 6.55 10.65
N LEU A 631 2.56 6.38 10.58
CA LEU A 631 1.79 6.39 9.35
C LEU A 631 1.56 7.85 8.93
N ALA A 632 2.20 8.29 7.84
CA ALA A 632 2.15 9.67 7.37
C ALA A 632 1.07 9.89 6.29
N SER A 633 0.79 8.85 5.49
CA SER A 633 -0.36 8.75 4.60
C SER A 633 -0.90 7.31 4.65
N GLU A 634 -2.06 7.05 4.04
CA GLU A 634 -2.59 5.68 3.96
C GLU A 634 -1.63 4.68 3.28
N PHE A 635 -0.63 5.15 2.51
CA PHE A 635 0.28 4.33 1.71
C PHE A 635 1.73 4.37 2.21
N GLU A 636 2.08 5.22 3.19
CA GLU A 636 3.48 5.46 3.56
C GLU A 636 3.71 5.58 5.08
N CYS A 637 4.67 4.79 5.57
CA CYS A 637 5.21 4.87 6.92
C CYS A 637 6.52 5.69 6.92
N LEU A 638 6.53 6.87 7.54
CA LEU A 638 7.73 7.71 7.66
C LEU A 638 8.39 7.56 9.03
N ASP A 639 9.70 7.77 9.06
CA ASP A 639 10.52 7.63 10.28
C ASP A 639 10.36 8.88 11.18
N CYS A 640 10.20 8.71 12.49
CA CYS A 640 10.22 9.84 13.42
C CYS A 640 11.62 10.49 13.48
N PRO A 641 11.72 11.83 13.53
CA PRO A 641 13.00 12.52 13.62
C PRO A 641 13.72 12.24 14.95
N LEU A 642 15.05 12.39 14.96
CA LEU A 642 15.85 12.21 16.18
C LEU A 642 15.38 13.15 17.30
N GLY A 643 15.24 12.60 18.51
CA GLY A 643 14.61 13.27 19.64
C GLY A 643 13.10 13.05 19.76
N PHE A 644 12.47 12.31 18.83
CA PHE A 644 11.04 11.99 18.85
C PHE A 644 10.78 10.48 18.70
N LEU A 645 9.72 9.99 19.34
CA LEU A 645 9.24 8.61 19.24
C LEU A 645 7.79 8.59 18.71
N PRO A 646 7.36 7.56 17.96
CA PRO A 646 5.99 7.47 17.48
C PRO A 646 5.02 7.12 18.62
N HIS A 647 3.81 7.67 18.55
CA HIS A 647 2.70 7.27 19.43
C HIS A 647 2.36 5.78 19.26
N ALA A 648 1.73 5.19 20.29
CA ALA A 648 1.28 3.78 20.25
C ALA A 648 0.36 3.47 19.05
N ASN A 649 -0.54 4.40 18.70
CA ASN A 649 -1.44 4.29 17.54
C ASN A 649 -0.75 4.64 16.20
N LYS A 650 0.55 4.95 16.20
CA LYS A 650 1.37 5.26 15.01
C LYS A 650 0.88 6.45 14.18
N THR A 651 0.08 7.36 14.74
CA THR A 651 -0.50 8.53 14.06
C THR A 651 0.42 9.76 13.98
N GLY A 652 1.59 9.73 14.63
CA GLY A 652 2.51 10.86 14.73
C GLY A 652 3.59 10.62 15.78
N CYS A 653 4.44 11.62 16.05
CA CYS A 653 5.59 11.52 16.94
C CYS A 653 5.50 12.51 18.12
N TYR A 654 6.00 12.12 19.30
CA TYR A 654 6.13 12.95 20.49
C TYR A 654 7.60 13.13 20.90
N GLU A 655 7.93 14.26 21.54
CA GLU A 655 9.30 14.60 21.95
C GLU A 655 9.77 13.79 23.17
N ILE A 656 11.01 13.32 23.15
CA ILE A 656 11.66 12.60 24.25
C ILE A 656 12.15 13.65 25.28
N PRO A 657 11.72 13.58 26.56
CA PRO A 657 12.09 14.58 27.56
C PRO A 657 13.59 14.56 27.84
N ALA A 658 14.23 15.75 27.73
CA ALA A 658 15.68 15.88 27.88
C ALA A 658 16.17 15.62 29.31
N THR A 659 16.95 14.56 29.47
CA THR A 659 17.65 14.22 30.71
C THR A 659 18.94 15.05 30.87
N PHE A 660 19.36 15.27 32.11
CA PHE A 660 20.66 15.88 32.44
C PHE A 660 21.12 15.34 33.79
N LEU A 661 22.40 15.57 34.14
CA LEU A 661 22.92 15.20 35.47
C LEU A 661 22.31 16.12 36.54
N SER A 662 21.24 15.68 37.18
CA SER A 662 20.61 16.39 38.30
C SER A 662 21.47 16.31 39.56
N ALA A 663 21.38 17.35 40.40
CA ALA A 663 22.04 17.39 41.70
C ALA A 663 21.55 16.28 42.65
N ASP A 664 20.35 15.75 42.42
CA ASP A 664 19.71 14.66 43.17
C ASP A 664 20.31 13.28 42.86
N SER A 665 21.15 13.17 41.81
CA SER A 665 21.85 11.94 41.49
C SER A 665 22.85 11.56 42.59
N TYR A 666 22.84 10.29 43.02
CA TYR A 666 23.75 9.77 44.05
C TYR A 666 25.24 10.09 43.77
N TRP A 667 25.63 10.12 42.49
CA TRP A 667 26.97 10.51 42.04
C TRP A 667 27.28 11.99 42.30
N ALA A 668 26.32 12.88 42.02
CA ALA A 668 26.44 14.32 42.24
C ALA A 668 26.49 14.67 43.74
N ILE A 669 25.63 14.06 44.55
CA ILE A 669 25.58 14.24 46.01
C ILE A 669 26.96 13.94 46.65
N GLY A 670 27.63 12.87 46.21
CA GLY A 670 28.95 12.49 46.72
C GLY A 670 30.05 13.52 46.45
N VAL A 671 30.09 14.13 45.25
CA VAL A 671 31.10 15.16 44.93
C VAL A 671 30.76 16.54 45.49
N ILE A 672 29.46 16.91 45.57
CA ILE A 672 29.01 18.16 46.20
C ILE A 672 29.37 18.19 47.67
N THR A 673 29.07 17.12 48.42
CA THR A 673 29.37 17.07 49.87
C THR A 673 30.86 17.15 50.15
N PHE A 674 31.71 16.48 49.37
CA PHE A 674 33.16 16.59 49.46
C PHE A 674 33.67 18.01 49.14
N ALA A 675 33.16 18.64 48.07
CA ALA A 675 33.55 20.00 47.69
C ALA A 675 33.13 21.05 48.75
N CYS A 676 31.93 20.92 49.33
CA CYS A 676 31.46 21.80 50.41
C CYS A 676 32.35 21.71 51.66
N LEU A 677 32.75 20.50 52.08
CA LEU A 677 33.68 20.31 53.21
C LEU A 677 35.05 20.94 52.95
N GLY A 678 35.59 20.80 51.73
CA GLY A 678 36.83 21.44 51.30
C GLY A 678 36.74 22.97 51.24
N GLY A 679 35.64 23.50 50.71
CA GLY A 679 35.35 24.94 50.65
C GLY A 679 35.28 25.57 52.04
N CYS A 680 34.48 24.99 52.95
CA CYS A 680 34.39 25.43 54.34
C CYS A 680 35.76 25.36 55.06
N SER A 681 36.54 24.30 54.84
CA SER A 681 37.90 24.18 55.38
C SER A 681 38.83 25.27 54.85
N THR A 682 38.70 25.65 53.57
CA THR A 682 39.49 26.73 52.95
C THR A 682 39.13 28.09 53.53
N VAL A 683 37.83 28.37 53.72
CA VAL A 683 37.35 29.62 54.37
C VAL A 683 37.85 29.72 55.81
N LEU A 684 37.85 28.63 56.57
CA LEU A 684 38.42 28.58 57.92
C LEU A 684 39.93 28.91 57.92
N VAL A 685 40.70 28.34 56.99
CA VAL A 685 42.14 28.66 56.84
C VAL A 685 42.34 30.13 56.48
N VAL A 686 41.56 30.69 55.54
CA VAL A 686 41.61 32.11 55.17
C VAL A 686 41.33 33.01 56.38
N ALA A 687 40.28 32.73 57.16
CA ALA A 687 39.92 33.51 58.35
C ALA A 687 41.05 33.50 59.41
N VAL A 688 41.65 32.34 59.68
CA VAL A 688 42.77 32.23 60.63
C VAL A 688 44.02 32.93 60.08
N PHE A 689 44.30 32.87 58.77
CA PHE A 689 45.41 33.58 58.13
C PHE A 689 45.23 35.11 58.15
N ILE A 690 44.01 35.64 58.00
CA ILE A 690 43.72 37.08 58.11
C ILE A 690 43.89 37.54 59.56
N LYS A 691 43.26 36.86 60.52
CA LYS A 691 43.35 37.19 61.96
C LYS A 691 44.80 37.17 62.48
N ASN A 692 45.61 36.24 61.99
CA ASN A 692 47.02 36.08 62.38
C ASN A 692 48.01 36.62 61.33
N SER A 693 47.55 37.50 60.43
CA SER A 693 48.34 37.95 59.27
C SER A 693 49.68 38.58 59.64
N GLU A 694 49.76 39.29 60.77
CA GLU A 694 50.97 39.94 61.28
C GLU A 694 51.98 38.98 61.94
N THR A 695 51.67 37.69 62.08
CA THR A 695 52.59 36.69 62.66
C THR A 695 53.80 36.39 61.78
N ASN A 696 54.89 35.93 62.41
CA ASN A 696 56.13 35.61 61.70
C ASN A 696 55.94 34.46 60.70
N VAL A 697 55.14 33.45 61.05
CA VAL A 697 54.83 32.30 60.18
C VAL A 697 54.12 32.73 58.89
N VAL A 698 53.09 33.60 58.98
CA VAL A 698 52.36 34.08 57.79
C VAL A 698 53.22 35.03 56.94
N LYS A 699 54.02 35.89 57.59
CA LYS A 699 54.98 36.77 56.90
C LYS A 699 56.06 35.99 56.14
N ALA A 700 56.67 34.98 56.76
CA ALA A 700 57.72 34.16 56.14
C ALA A 700 57.21 33.44 54.87
N ALA A 701 56.03 32.81 54.98
CA ALA A 701 55.36 32.07 53.91
C ALA A 701 54.98 32.93 52.69
N GLY A 702 55.05 34.27 52.79
CA GLY A 702 54.71 35.19 51.70
C GLY A 702 53.19 35.40 51.57
N ARG A 703 52.60 36.03 52.60
CA ARG A 703 51.22 36.53 52.71
C ARG A 703 50.46 36.59 51.37
N GLU A 704 50.84 37.50 50.46
CA GLU A 704 50.12 37.74 49.20
C GLU A 704 49.98 36.48 48.31
N LEU A 705 51.07 35.76 48.05
CA LEU A 705 51.03 34.53 47.23
C LEU A 705 50.23 33.41 47.93
N SER A 706 50.24 33.37 49.26
CA SER A 706 49.42 32.41 50.01
C SER A 706 47.92 32.75 49.94
N TYR A 707 47.52 34.02 49.83
CA TYR A 707 46.13 34.38 49.57
C TYR A 707 45.71 34.07 48.12
N VAL A 708 46.57 34.32 47.12
CA VAL A 708 46.31 33.91 45.72
C VAL A 708 46.12 32.39 45.61
N LEU A 709 46.96 31.61 46.30
CA LEU A 709 46.83 30.15 46.35
C LEU A 709 45.53 29.70 47.03
N LEU A 710 45.14 30.31 48.17
CA LEU A 710 43.88 29.99 48.84
C LEU A 710 42.66 30.37 48.00
N ALA A 711 42.71 31.46 47.24
CA ALA A 711 41.67 31.84 46.29
C ALA A 711 41.54 30.81 45.14
N GLY A 712 42.67 30.34 44.60
CA GLY A 712 42.69 29.24 43.62
C GLY A 712 42.07 27.95 44.16
N ILE A 713 42.45 27.54 45.38
CA ILE A 713 41.91 26.35 46.05
C ILE A 713 40.40 26.48 46.29
N PHE A 714 39.92 27.65 46.75
CA PHE A 714 38.50 27.91 46.92
C PHE A 714 37.73 27.81 45.59
N LEU A 715 38.30 28.36 44.51
CA LEU A 715 37.73 28.28 43.17
C LEU A 715 37.67 26.83 42.65
N CYS A 716 38.66 25.97 42.95
CA CYS A 716 38.59 24.54 42.60
C CYS A 716 37.34 23.86 43.19
N TYR A 717 37.02 24.13 44.45
CA TYR A 717 35.80 23.60 45.07
C TYR A 717 34.52 24.25 44.50
N ALA A 718 34.53 25.57 44.27
CA ALA A 718 33.38 26.28 43.68
C ALA A 718 33.03 25.76 42.27
N MET A 719 34.04 25.43 41.44
CA MET A 719 33.81 24.87 40.11
C MET A 719 33.14 23.50 40.11
N THR A 720 33.23 22.73 41.20
CA THR A 720 32.46 21.46 41.34
C THR A 720 30.96 21.72 41.41
N GLY A 721 30.51 22.84 42.00
CA GLY A 721 29.11 23.25 41.96
C GLY A 721 28.68 23.70 40.57
N VAL A 722 29.50 24.51 39.89
CA VAL A 722 29.22 25.01 38.53
C VAL A 722 29.14 23.90 37.49
N LEU A 723 29.92 22.82 37.66
CA LEU A 723 29.88 21.62 36.81
C LEU A 723 28.58 20.80 36.91
N LEU A 724 27.76 21.04 37.95
CA LEU A 724 26.52 20.30 38.24
C LEU A 724 25.25 21.16 38.13
N LEU A 725 25.39 22.41 37.65
CA LEU A 725 24.25 23.22 37.24
C LEU A 725 23.67 22.70 35.92
N LYS A 726 22.36 22.84 35.71
CA LYS A 726 21.69 22.50 34.45
C LYS A 726 22.42 23.21 33.28
N PRO A 727 22.85 22.49 32.23
CA PRO A 727 23.53 23.11 31.10
C PRO A 727 22.68 24.18 30.42
N CYS A 728 23.30 25.34 30.21
CA CYS A 728 22.91 26.41 29.31
C CYS A 728 24.20 27.11 28.84
N ASP A 729 24.15 27.90 27.77
CA ASP A 729 25.36 28.43 27.13
C ASP A 729 26.25 29.26 28.08
N ILE A 730 25.63 30.00 29.00
CA ILE A 730 26.34 30.75 30.05
C ILE A 730 27.07 29.79 31.02
N VAL A 731 26.38 28.75 31.50
CA VAL A 731 26.97 27.72 32.38
C VAL A 731 28.10 26.99 31.66
N CYS A 732 27.92 26.63 30.39
CA CYS A 732 28.94 25.99 29.56
C CYS A 732 30.19 26.87 29.41
N GLY A 733 30.03 28.18 29.20
CA GLY A 733 31.13 29.13 29.14
C GLY A 733 31.89 29.25 30.47
N VAL A 734 31.18 29.33 31.60
CA VAL A 734 31.81 29.41 32.93
C VAL A 734 32.50 28.09 33.31
N GLN A 735 31.93 26.93 32.98
CA GLN A 735 32.58 25.61 33.16
C GLN A 735 33.91 25.56 32.38
N MET A 736 33.86 25.87 31.08
CA MET A 736 35.02 25.85 30.18
C MET A 736 36.15 26.77 30.64
N PHE A 737 35.83 28.02 30.97
CA PHE A 737 36.81 29.02 31.41
C PHE A 737 37.34 28.76 32.83
N GLY A 738 36.44 28.53 33.80
CA GLY A 738 36.75 28.54 35.23
C GLY A 738 37.68 27.41 35.66
N ILE A 739 37.59 26.24 35.01
CA ILE A 739 38.46 25.08 35.28
C ILE A 739 39.92 25.40 34.96
N GLY A 740 40.21 25.97 33.79
CA GLY A 740 41.57 26.36 33.43
C GLY A 740 42.12 27.47 34.35
N PHE A 741 41.26 28.43 34.69
CA PHE A 741 41.61 29.58 35.53
C PHE A 741 41.98 29.18 36.98
N CYS A 742 41.22 28.29 37.63
CA CYS A 742 41.49 27.92 39.03
C CYS A 742 42.82 27.17 39.21
N PHE A 743 43.20 26.30 38.26
CA PHE A 743 44.51 25.64 38.29
C PHE A 743 45.65 26.56 37.88
N ALA A 744 45.44 27.52 36.98
CA ALA A 744 46.45 28.54 36.70
C ALA A 744 46.77 29.38 37.95
N LEU A 745 45.77 29.79 38.74
CA LEU A 745 46.00 30.47 40.02
C LEU A 745 46.80 29.61 41.01
N CYS A 746 46.43 28.34 41.17
CA CYS A 746 47.14 27.39 42.03
C CYS A 746 48.61 27.20 41.60
N TYR A 747 48.85 26.82 40.35
CA TYR A 747 50.21 26.48 39.91
C TYR A 747 51.10 27.70 39.60
N ALA A 748 50.54 28.85 39.19
CA ALA A 748 51.34 30.08 39.05
C ALA A 748 51.81 30.64 40.39
N SER A 749 50.97 30.58 41.44
CA SER A 749 51.36 31.03 42.79
C SER A 749 52.37 30.08 43.43
N LEU A 750 52.21 28.76 43.24
CA LEU A 750 53.21 27.75 43.63
C LEU A 750 54.53 27.92 42.87
N LEU A 751 54.50 28.12 41.54
CA LEU A 751 55.71 28.33 40.74
C LEU A 751 56.46 29.59 41.18
N THR A 752 55.74 30.69 41.39
CA THR A 752 56.33 31.96 41.86
C THR A 752 56.98 31.77 43.23
N LYS A 753 56.40 30.93 44.09
CA LYS A 753 56.90 30.63 45.43
C LYS A 753 58.12 29.69 45.43
N THR A 754 58.13 28.62 44.63
CA THR A 754 59.32 27.75 44.47
C THR A 754 60.46 28.48 43.77
N ASN A 755 60.16 29.28 42.75
CA ASN A 755 61.12 30.12 42.03
C ASN A 755 61.74 31.20 42.95
N ARG A 756 60.96 31.83 43.84
CA ARG A 756 61.48 32.70 44.92
C ARG A 756 62.49 31.96 45.79
N ILE A 757 62.16 30.75 46.25
CA ILE A 757 63.04 29.93 47.09
C ILE A 757 64.32 29.57 46.33
N ALA A 758 64.20 29.06 45.10
CA ALA A 758 65.34 28.70 44.25
C ALA A 758 66.29 29.89 44.04
N ARG A 759 65.78 31.08 43.67
CA ARG A 759 66.60 32.28 43.47
C ARG A 759 67.31 32.77 44.73
N ILE A 760 66.67 32.66 45.91
CA ILE A 760 67.32 32.98 47.20
C ILE A 760 68.53 32.07 47.43
N PHE A 761 68.34 30.75 47.35
CA PHE A 761 69.42 29.79 47.63
C PHE A 761 70.47 29.66 46.52
N GLN A 762 70.12 30.01 45.27
CA GLN A 762 71.08 30.05 44.17
C GLN A 762 71.97 31.30 44.23
N ALA A 763 71.40 32.49 44.52
CA ALA A 763 72.21 33.70 44.71
C ALA A 763 73.12 33.59 45.94
N ALA A 764 72.61 33.05 47.05
CA ALA A 764 73.36 32.88 48.30
C ALA A 764 74.60 31.96 48.18
N LYS A 765 74.76 31.19 47.09
CA LYS A 765 75.97 30.42 46.79
C LYS A 765 77.11 31.25 46.17
N HIS A 766 76.80 32.42 45.60
CA HIS A 766 77.73 33.22 44.82
C HIS A 766 77.88 34.68 45.29
N THR A 767 76.85 35.25 45.95
CA THR A 767 76.89 36.64 46.42
C THR A 767 76.01 36.83 47.67
N ALA A 768 76.46 37.66 48.61
CA ALA A 768 75.67 38.07 49.78
C ALA A 768 74.60 39.17 49.47
N GLN A 769 74.58 39.70 48.25
CA GLN A 769 73.57 40.69 47.84
C GLN A 769 72.21 40.04 47.58
N ARG A 770 71.14 40.75 47.92
CA ARG A 770 69.75 40.31 47.68
C ARG A 770 69.44 40.37 46.18
N PRO A 771 69.14 39.24 45.50
CA PRO A 771 68.90 39.25 44.06
C PRO A 771 67.54 39.88 43.70
N ASN A 772 67.43 40.33 42.45
CA ASN A 772 66.28 41.06 41.93
C ASN A 772 64.97 40.23 41.92
N PHE A 773 63.84 40.93 41.86
CA PHE A 773 62.47 40.37 41.83
C PHE A 773 62.03 39.56 43.07
N ILE A 774 62.68 39.77 44.22
CA ILE A 774 62.28 39.21 45.52
C ILE A 774 61.20 40.04 46.26
N SER A 775 60.80 41.21 45.75
CA SER A 775 59.73 42.01 46.36
C SER A 775 58.35 41.34 46.20
N PRO A 776 57.44 41.40 47.19
CA PRO A 776 56.07 40.89 47.05
C PRO A 776 55.33 41.47 45.84
N LYS A 777 55.52 42.76 45.54
CA LYS A 777 54.93 43.40 44.34
C LYS A 777 55.42 42.75 43.05
N SER A 778 56.74 42.50 42.92
CA SER A 778 57.28 41.79 41.75
C SER A 778 56.87 40.32 41.67
N GLN A 779 56.58 39.66 42.79
CA GLN A 779 56.06 38.30 42.81
C GLN A 779 54.61 38.24 42.34
N LEU A 780 53.76 39.17 42.78
CA LEU A 780 52.39 39.28 42.26
C LEU A 780 52.37 39.56 40.74
N VAL A 781 53.26 40.42 40.23
CA VAL A 781 53.38 40.67 38.78
C VAL A 781 53.81 39.41 38.01
N ILE A 782 54.77 38.63 38.50
CA ILE A 782 55.18 37.36 37.88
C ILE A 782 54.01 36.34 37.89
N CYS A 783 53.32 36.22 39.02
CA CYS A 783 52.16 35.33 39.15
C CYS A 783 51.01 35.74 38.22
N ALA A 784 50.71 37.05 38.13
CA ALA A 784 49.68 37.59 37.24
C ALA A 784 50.04 37.38 35.76
N GLY A 785 51.30 37.54 35.37
CA GLY A 785 51.77 37.26 34.01
C GLY A 785 51.58 35.80 33.59
N LEU A 786 51.85 34.85 34.49
CA LEU A 786 51.59 33.42 34.24
C LEU A 786 50.09 33.12 34.13
N VAL A 787 49.24 33.73 34.97
CA VAL A 787 47.77 33.57 34.88
C VAL A 787 47.22 34.21 33.60
N LEU A 788 47.76 35.36 33.15
CA LEU A 788 47.35 36.03 31.93
C LEU A 788 47.57 35.16 30.67
N VAL A 789 48.60 34.32 30.64
CA VAL A 789 48.79 33.34 29.55
C VAL A 789 47.63 32.36 29.47
N GLN A 790 47.16 31.81 30.61
CA GLN A 790 45.95 30.97 30.63
C GLN A 790 44.71 31.73 30.15
N MET A 791 44.53 32.97 30.61
CA MET A 791 43.37 33.81 30.23
C MET A 791 43.29 33.97 28.71
N LEU A 792 44.42 34.31 28.07
CA LEU A 792 44.49 34.48 26.62
C LEU A 792 44.21 33.17 25.85
N ILE A 793 44.77 32.05 26.31
CA ILE A 793 44.51 30.72 25.71
C ILE A 793 43.01 30.39 25.76
N MET A 794 42.36 30.59 26.91
CA MET A 794 40.93 30.29 27.05
C MET A 794 40.03 31.23 26.23
N ILE A 795 40.32 32.52 26.21
CA ILE A 795 39.54 33.51 25.43
C ILE A 795 39.64 33.21 23.94
N LEU A 796 40.85 32.94 23.42
CA LEU A 796 41.05 32.56 22.03
C LEU A 796 40.35 31.24 21.68
N TYR A 797 40.37 30.25 22.57
CA TYR A 797 39.70 28.97 22.31
C TYR A 797 38.16 29.08 22.39
N MET A 798 37.61 29.93 23.26
CA MET A 798 36.16 30.23 23.29
C MET A 798 35.69 31.02 22.06
N ALA A 799 36.57 31.84 21.46
CA ALA A 799 36.28 32.53 20.20
C ALA A 799 36.31 31.58 18.99
N TYR A 800 37.14 30.53 19.03
CA TYR A 800 37.19 29.48 18.00
C TYR A 800 36.04 28.45 18.14
N SER A 801 35.70 28.07 19.38
CA SER A 801 34.66 27.09 19.69
C SER A 801 33.71 27.67 20.75
N PRO A 802 32.56 28.25 20.33
CA PRO A 802 31.65 28.89 21.27
C PRO A 802 31.01 27.85 22.21
N PRO A 803 30.87 28.17 23.52
CA PRO A 803 30.42 27.22 24.54
C PRO A 803 28.90 27.05 24.54
N ILE A 804 28.37 26.36 23.53
CA ILE A 804 26.92 26.09 23.41
C ILE A 804 26.48 24.85 24.18
N SER A 805 25.24 24.90 24.67
CA SER A 805 24.45 23.76 25.13
C SER A 805 23.66 23.18 23.95
N GLN A 806 23.58 21.84 23.88
CA GLN A 806 22.91 21.11 22.80
C GLN A 806 22.35 19.78 23.30
N PHE A 807 21.30 19.29 22.64
CA PHE A 807 20.80 17.93 22.84
C PHE A 807 21.72 16.92 22.14
N TYR A 808 21.86 15.75 22.77
CA TYR A 808 22.63 14.62 22.28
C TYR A 808 21.81 13.35 22.45
N TYR A 809 21.71 12.57 21.37
CA TYR A 809 20.86 11.37 21.29
C TYR A 809 21.76 10.12 21.16
N PRO A 810 22.16 9.48 22.27
CA PRO A 810 23.00 8.28 22.22
C PRO A 810 22.24 7.03 21.73
N SER A 811 20.91 7.04 21.85
CA SER A 811 19.99 6.03 21.30
C SER A 811 18.74 6.75 20.75
N ARG A 812 17.84 6.05 20.04
CA ARG A 812 16.57 6.63 19.60
C ARG A 812 15.57 6.86 20.74
N GLU A 813 15.84 6.38 21.95
CA GLU A 813 14.96 6.50 23.12
C GLU A 813 15.50 7.46 24.20
N GLU A 814 16.74 7.95 24.04
CA GLU A 814 17.42 8.84 24.99
C GLU A 814 17.66 10.24 24.42
N ASN A 815 17.24 11.26 25.17
CA ASN A 815 17.61 12.67 24.94
C ASN A 815 18.44 13.16 26.14
N VAL A 816 19.66 13.64 25.89
CA VAL A 816 20.58 14.13 26.94
C VAL A 816 21.02 15.56 26.61
N LEU A 817 20.77 16.50 27.52
CA LEU A 817 21.21 17.90 27.39
C LEU A 817 22.62 18.08 27.94
N VAL A 818 23.56 18.54 27.10
CA VAL A 818 24.98 18.71 27.45
C VAL A 818 25.59 19.99 26.88
N CYS A 819 26.69 20.46 27.47
CA CYS A 819 27.58 21.39 26.77
C CYS A 819 28.34 20.65 25.68
N ARG A 820 28.47 21.22 24.49
CA ARG A 820 29.22 20.63 23.35
C ARG A 820 30.64 20.19 23.74
N SER A 821 31.29 20.97 24.60
CA SER A 821 32.62 20.69 25.15
C SER A 821 32.76 19.37 25.93
N HIS A 822 31.66 18.81 26.46
CA HIS A 822 31.66 17.53 27.19
C HIS A 822 31.63 16.30 26.27
N LEU A 823 31.30 16.47 24.99
CA LEU A 823 31.34 15.37 24.01
C LEU A 823 32.79 15.16 23.54
N ASP A 824 33.38 16.20 22.95
CA ASP A 824 34.72 16.19 22.37
C ASP A 824 35.85 16.13 23.42
N ALA A 825 37.10 16.06 22.95
CA ALA A 825 38.29 16.16 23.81
C ALA A 825 38.57 17.60 24.31
N SER A 826 37.72 18.57 23.99
CA SER A 826 37.94 20.02 24.17
C SER A 826 38.35 20.46 25.57
N TYR A 827 37.83 19.83 26.64
CA TYR A 827 38.25 20.18 28.02
C TYR A 827 39.74 19.94 28.31
N MET A 828 40.42 19.06 27.56
CA MET A 828 41.85 18.80 27.75
C MET A 828 42.73 20.00 27.38
N ILE A 829 42.23 20.88 26.51
CA ILE A 829 42.92 22.13 26.13
C ILE A 829 43.00 23.07 27.34
N ALA A 830 41.93 23.16 28.15
CA ALA A 830 41.93 23.97 29.37
C ALA A 830 42.96 23.50 30.41
N PHE A 831 43.30 22.21 30.42
CA PHE A 831 44.32 21.62 31.30
C PHE A 831 45.75 21.65 30.75
N THR A 832 45.95 21.91 29.45
CA THR A 832 47.26 21.75 28.80
C THR A 832 48.33 22.68 29.39
N TYR A 833 48.02 23.97 29.58
CA TYR A 833 48.95 24.92 30.20
C TYR A 833 49.08 24.76 31.74
N PRO A 834 48.01 24.47 32.51
CA PRO A 834 48.14 24.07 33.91
C PRO A 834 49.01 22.83 34.14
N ILE A 835 48.96 21.82 33.26
CA ILE A 835 49.84 20.64 33.31
C ILE A 835 51.30 21.03 32.99
N LEU A 836 51.53 21.95 32.05
CA LEU A 836 52.88 22.49 31.79
C LEU A 836 53.42 23.24 33.03
N LEU A 837 52.61 24.08 33.68
CA LEU A 837 52.97 24.75 34.93
C LEU A 837 53.25 23.74 36.06
N LEU A 838 52.45 22.68 36.19
CA LEU A 838 52.64 21.59 37.14
C LEU A 838 53.99 20.90 36.94
N ILE A 839 54.34 20.53 35.70
CA ILE A 839 55.63 19.90 35.36
C ILE A 839 56.80 20.84 35.72
N ILE A 840 56.73 22.11 35.34
CA ILE A 840 57.77 23.10 35.65
C ILE A 840 57.89 23.30 37.17
N CYS A 841 56.77 23.38 37.91
CA CYS A 841 56.76 23.42 39.38
C CYS A 841 57.45 22.20 39.99
N THR A 842 57.22 20.99 39.48
CA THR A 842 57.84 19.76 39.96
C THR A 842 59.35 19.75 39.71
N VAL A 843 59.82 20.24 38.56
CA VAL A 843 61.27 20.43 38.30
C VAL A 843 61.88 21.41 39.32
N TYR A 844 61.25 22.57 39.56
CA TYR A 844 61.72 23.51 40.59
C TYR A 844 61.66 22.91 42.00
N ALA A 845 60.65 22.11 42.32
CA ALA A 845 60.54 21.42 43.61
C ALA A 845 61.72 20.46 43.84
N VAL A 846 62.09 19.65 42.83
CA VAL A 846 63.26 18.77 42.85
C VAL A 846 64.56 19.57 43.05
N VAL A 847 64.72 20.70 42.36
CA VAL A 847 65.88 21.60 42.55
C VAL A 847 65.94 22.15 43.98
N THR A 848 64.80 22.50 44.59
CA THR A 848 64.73 22.99 45.98
C THR A 848 64.83 21.91 47.05
N ARG A 849 64.81 20.61 46.70
CA ARG A 849 64.88 19.49 47.68
C ARG A 849 66.19 19.47 48.49
N LYS A 850 67.29 20.01 47.96
CA LYS A 850 68.62 20.01 48.64
C LYS A 850 68.85 21.22 49.58
N ILE A 851 67.77 21.88 50.01
CA ILE A 851 67.82 22.99 50.98
C ILE A 851 67.72 22.42 52.41
N PRO A 852 68.55 22.90 53.38
CA PRO A 852 68.56 22.35 54.74
C PRO A 852 67.25 22.59 55.52
N GLU A 853 66.96 21.68 56.45
CA GLU A 853 65.68 21.51 57.18
C GLU A 853 65.20 22.73 57.99
N ALA A 854 66.05 23.75 58.18
CA ALA A 854 65.62 25.05 58.71
C ALA A 854 64.50 25.73 57.87
N PHE A 855 64.26 25.25 56.63
CA PHE A 855 63.21 25.74 55.73
C PHE A 855 62.23 24.64 55.28
N ASN A 856 61.66 23.88 56.24
CA ASN A 856 60.65 22.81 56.02
C ASN A 856 59.49 23.12 55.03
N GLU A 857 59.21 24.39 54.71
CA GLU A 857 58.21 24.75 53.70
C GLU A 857 58.53 24.20 52.30
N SER A 858 59.80 24.00 51.92
CA SER A 858 60.17 23.42 50.61
C SER A 858 59.74 21.96 50.47
N GLN A 859 59.89 21.15 51.53
CA GLN A 859 59.49 19.75 51.55
C GLN A 859 57.97 19.58 51.41
N HIS A 860 57.20 20.41 52.12
CA HIS A 860 55.73 20.43 52.01
C HIS A 860 55.24 20.79 50.61
N ILE A 861 55.87 21.79 49.95
CA ILE A 861 55.55 22.12 48.56
C ILE A 861 55.93 20.95 47.64
N GLY A 862 57.11 20.34 47.82
CA GLY A 862 57.54 19.17 47.03
C GLY A 862 56.56 18.00 47.12
N PHE A 863 56.11 17.63 48.32
CA PHE A 863 55.09 16.60 48.51
C PHE A 863 53.78 16.94 47.79
N THR A 864 53.32 18.19 47.92
CA THR A 864 52.13 18.69 47.20
C THR A 864 52.26 18.51 45.68
N MET A 865 53.42 18.85 45.11
CA MET A 865 53.69 18.71 43.69
C MET A 865 53.70 17.23 43.24
N TYR A 866 54.38 16.34 43.96
CA TYR A 866 54.42 14.92 43.60
C TYR A 866 53.03 14.26 43.67
N THR A 867 52.26 14.53 44.72
CA THR A 867 50.90 13.95 44.87
C THR A 867 49.94 14.51 43.82
N THR A 868 50.00 15.80 43.47
CA THR A 868 49.16 16.37 42.40
C THR A 868 49.56 15.86 41.01
N CYS A 869 50.85 15.61 40.73
CA CYS A 869 51.27 14.91 39.51
C CYS A 869 50.65 13.50 39.39
N ILE A 870 50.60 12.73 40.48
CA ILE A 870 49.99 11.39 40.47
C ILE A 870 48.47 11.48 40.19
N ILE A 871 47.77 12.44 40.79
CA ILE A 871 46.33 12.66 40.54
C ILE A 871 46.07 13.00 39.06
N TRP A 872 46.86 13.91 38.46
CA TRP A 872 46.69 14.27 37.06
C TRP A 872 47.02 13.11 36.10
N LEU A 873 48.05 12.32 36.38
CA LEU A 873 48.38 11.13 35.59
C LEU A 873 47.29 10.04 35.65
N ALA A 874 46.58 9.93 36.78
CA ALA A 874 45.44 9.02 36.92
C ALA A 874 44.16 9.58 36.25
N PHE A 875 43.92 10.89 36.32
CA PHE A 875 42.72 11.52 35.74
C PHE A 875 42.63 11.35 34.21
N VAL A 876 43.73 11.58 33.48
CA VAL A 876 43.74 11.56 32.00
C VAL A 876 43.15 10.27 31.41
N PRO A 877 43.61 9.05 31.76
CA PRO A 877 43.02 7.81 31.22
C PRO A 877 41.59 7.56 31.71
N ILE A 878 41.23 7.97 32.94
CA ILE A 878 39.86 7.82 33.47
C ILE A 878 38.87 8.70 32.69
N PHE A 879 39.25 9.93 32.32
CA PHE A 879 38.41 10.85 31.55
C PHE A 879 38.08 10.32 30.15
N PHE A 880 39.04 9.69 29.47
CA PHE A 880 38.78 9.04 28.18
C PHE A 880 38.04 7.71 28.32
N SER A 881 38.34 6.90 29.33
CA SER A 881 37.64 5.63 29.60
C SER A 881 36.15 5.82 29.91
N THR A 882 35.78 6.96 30.51
CA THR A 882 34.39 7.32 30.83
C THR A 882 33.65 8.03 29.69
N ALA A 883 34.23 8.15 28.48
CA ALA A 883 33.63 8.88 27.36
C ALA A 883 32.21 8.42 26.96
N THR A 884 31.89 7.13 27.14
CA THR A 884 30.55 6.56 26.86
C THR A 884 29.50 6.90 27.91
N ASN A 885 29.89 7.38 29.08
CA ASN A 885 29.02 7.57 30.24
C ASN A 885 29.19 8.99 30.80
N ILE A 886 28.54 9.96 30.15
CA ILE A 886 28.63 11.40 30.44
C ILE A 886 28.46 11.72 31.95
N PRO A 887 27.52 11.13 32.71
CA PRO A 887 27.42 11.35 34.16
C PRO A 887 28.69 10.95 34.95
N LEU A 888 29.35 9.85 34.58
CA LEU A 888 30.59 9.39 35.20
C LEU A 888 31.78 10.27 34.79
N ARG A 889 31.82 10.74 33.54
CA ARG A 889 32.84 11.67 33.02
C ARG A 889 32.81 13.02 33.76
N ILE A 890 31.62 13.57 34.03
CA ILE A 890 31.46 14.81 34.81
C ILE A 890 31.78 14.58 36.30
N THR A 891 31.35 13.46 36.88
CA THR A 891 31.61 13.13 38.29
C THR A 891 33.10 12.90 38.58
N THR A 892 33.83 12.19 37.70
CA THR A 892 35.27 11.94 37.85
C THR A 892 36.10 13.22 37.67
N LEU A 893 35.67 14.12 36.79
CA LEU A 893 36.21 15.49 36.67
C LEU A 893 36.05 16.26 37.99
N CYS A 894 34.83 16.35 38.54
CA CYS A 894 34.54 17.02 39.82
C CYS A 894 35.39 16.48 40.98
N ALA A 895 35.46 15.15 41.11
CA ALA A 895 36.24 14.48 42.16
C ALA A 895 37.73 14.81 42.06
N SER A 896 38.30 14.75 40.84
CA SER A 896 39.72 15.03 40.59
C SER A 896 40.10 16.47 40.90
N ILE A 897 39.22 17.42 40.54
CA ILE A 897 39.41 18.85 40.82
C ILE A 897 39.42 19.11 42.34
N SER A 898 38.41 18.61 43.06
CA SER A 898 38.31 18.77 44.51
C SER A 898 39.46 18.07 45.26
N LEU A 899 39.91 16.90 44.79
CA LEU A 899 41.03 16.17 45.41
C LEU A 899 42.36 16.94 45.27
N SER A 900 42.62 17.55 44.12
CA SER A 900 43.82 18.40 43.92
C SER A 900 43.79 19.66 44.81
N GLY A 901 42.61 20.24 45.04
CA GLY A 901 42.41 21.29 46.04
C GLY A 901 42.72 20.82 47.47
N THR A 902 42.19 19.65 47.85
CA THR A 902 42.37 19.05 49.19
C THR A 902 43.83 18.73 49.50
N VAL A 903 44.58 18.17 48.54
CA VAL A 903 46.03 17.96 48.68
C VAL A 903 46.76 19.29 48.89
N SER A 904 46.43 20.31 48.09
CA SER A 904 47.05 21.64 48.20
C SER A 904 46.77 22.32 49.54
N LEU A 905 45.54 22.16 50.07
CA LEU A 905 45.14 22.70 51.38
C LEU A 905 45.86 21.98 52.53
N ILE A 906 45.77 20.65 52.58
CA ILE A 906 46.36 19.83 53.66
C ILE A 906 47.89 20.01 53.68
N CYS A 907 48.57 19.78 52.56
CA CYS A 907 50.02 19.67 52.55
C CYS A 907 50.73 21.00 52.81
N ILE A 908 50.18 22.13 52.38
CA ILE A 908 50.82 23.45 52.48
C ILE A 908 50.33 24.25 53.70
N PHE A 909 49.06 24.11 54.10
CA PHE A 909 48.45 24.95 55.12
C PHE A 909 48.22 24.25 56.46
N ALA A 910 47.93 22.94 56.51
CA ALA A 910 47.70 22.25 57.79
C ALA A 910 48.91 22.30 58.75
N PRO A 911 50.19 22.16 58.31
CA PRO A 911 51.36 22.35 59.19
C PRO A 911 51.44 23.77 59.78
N LYS A 912 50.99 24.78 59.03
CA LYS A 912 50.99 26.18 59.47
C LYS A 912 49.83 26.46 60.44
N MET A 913 48.65 25.88 60.20
CA MET A 913 47.52 25.97 61.11
C MET A 913 47.79 25.26 62.43
N TYR A 914 48.46 24.11 62.40
CA TYR A 914 48.94 23.43 63.61
C TYR A 914 49.86 24.35 64.45
N ILE A 915 50.85 25.01 63.81
CA ILE A 915 51.75 25.95 64.51
C ILE A 915 50.99 27.17 65.04
N ILE A 916 50.07 27.75 64.26
CA ILE A 916 49.36 28.97 64.65
C ILE A 916 48.31 28.73 65.74
N LEU A 917 47.65 27.56 65.76
CA LEU A 917 46.54 27.28 66.68
C LEU A 917 46.93 26.43 67.91
N LEU A 918 47.88 25.51 67.76
CA LEU A 918 48.22 24.51 68.80
C LEU A 918 49.66 24.61 69.34
N ARG A 919 50.54 25.36 68.65
CA ARG A 919 51.95 25.54 69.04
C ARG A 919 52.46 26.99 68.87
N PRO A 920 51.76 28.00 69.45
CA PRO A 920 52.11 29.41 69.27
C PRO A 920 53.52 29.78 69.78
N GLU A 921 54.10 29.00 70.70
CA GLU A 921 55.47 29.16 71.18
C GLU A 921 56.54 28.97 70.09
N ARG A 922 56.18 28.36 68.94
CA ARG A 922 57.05 28.22 67.77
C ARG A 922 56.96 29.39 66.77
N ASN A 923 56.18 30.43 67.06
CA ASN A 923 55.95 31.59 66.16
C ASN A 923 57.04 32.68 66.26
N VAL A 924 58.27 32.32 66.61
CA VAL A 924 59.38 33.24 66.92
C VAL A 924 60.37 33.31 65.76
N ARG A 925 60.99 34.48 65.56
CA ARG A 925 61.97 34.73 64.49
C ARG A 925 63.30 34.00 64.77
N GLN A 926 63.46 32.78 64.24
CA GLN A 926 64.75 32.08 64.25
C GLN A 926 65.83 32.89 63.51
N SER A 927 66.84 33.34 64.24
CA SER A 927 67.98 34.09 63.68
C SER A 927 69.08 33.15 63.21
N LEU A 928 69.19 32.95 61.90
CA LEU A 928 70.34 32.28 61.28
C LEU A 928 71.49 33.29 61.13
N MET A 929 72.47 33.22 62.04
CA MET A 929 73.90 33.57 61.85
C MET A 929 74.63 33.40 63.20
N ALA A 930 75.30 32.27 63.41
CA ALA A 930 76.22 32.05 64.53
C ALA A 930 77.32 31.07 64.09
N PRO A 931 78.54 31.53 63.76
CA PRO A 931 79.62 30.65 63.33
C PRO A 931 80.20 29.89 64.53
N LYS A 932 80.03 28.56 64.56
CA LYS A 932 80.72 27.71 65.53
C LYS A 932 82.18 27.50 65.12
N TYR A 933 83.05 28.39 65.58
CA TYR A 933 84.49 28.13 65.69
C TYR A 933 84.88 27.95 67.15
N LEU A 934 85.65 26.89 67.42
CA LEU A 934 86.49 26.63 68.59
C LEU A 934 85.85 26.73 70.00
N THR A 935 85.63 25.56 70.60
CA THR A 935 86.20 25.31 71.95
C THR A 935 86.47 23.82 72.13
N ASN A 936 87.63 23.35 71.66
CA ASN A 936 88.11 22.01 71.99
C ASN A 936 88.50 21.99 73.47
N LYS A 937 87.86 21.12 74.26
CA LYS A 937 88.32 20.76 75.61
C LYS A 937 88.87 19.34 75.54
N THR A 938 90.18 19.22 75.34
CA THR A 938 90.89 17.95 75.28
C THR A 938 90.84 17.21 76.61
N ASN A 939 90.58 15.90 76.57
CA ASN A 939 90.89 14.99 77.67
C ASN A 939 91.08 13.57 77.12
N THR A 940 92.24 13.34 76.49
CA THR A 940 92.69 12.02 76.04
C THR A 940 94.20 11.90 76.25
N THR A 941 94.65 10.79 76.80
CA THR A 941 96.03 10.56 77.23
C THR A 941 96.84 9.81 76.18
N SER A 942 98.07 10.29 75.91
CA SER A 942 99.15 9.67 75.11
C SER A 942 98.83 9.40 73.61
N MET A 943 99.78 9.25 72.68
CA MET A 943 101.26 9.29 72.77
C MET A 943 101.87 9.64 71.38
N ASN A 944 102.84 10.58 71.30
CA ASN A 944 103.85 10.79 70.21
C ASN A 944 103.35 11.01 68.73
N SER A 945 104.07 11.68 67.80
CA SER A 945 105.30 12.50 67.82
C SER A 945 105.52 13.22 66.46
N GLN A 946 106.06 14.47 66.47
CA GLN A 946 106.89 15.12 65.40
C GLN A 946 106.32 15.28 63.95
N ASN A 947 106.65 16.27 63.11
CA ASN A 947 107.27 17.63 63.20
C ASN A 947 107.00 18.39 61.87
N SER A 948 107.16 19.73 61.80
CA SER A 948 107.53 20.60 60.61
C SER A 948 106.86 20.37 59.22
N GLU A 949 106.40 21.33 58.38
CA GLU A 949 106.31 22.82 58.34
C GLU A 949 105.52 23.23 57.03
N SER A 950 105.41 24.44 56.42
CA SER A 950 105.85 25.86 56.59
C SER A 950 104.99 26.86 55.72
N SER A 951 105.46 28.11 55.61
CA SER A 951 105.28 29.24 54.65
C SER A 951 104.61 29.08 53.24
N SER A 952 104.12 30.15 52.54
CA SER A 952 103.73 31.55 52.87
C SER A 952 103.19 32.33 51.62
N HIS A 953 102.44 33.44 51.83
CA HIS A 953 102.37 34.77 51.11
C HIS A 953 102.59 34.94 49.57
N SER A 954 102.18 36.02 48.84
CA SER A 954 101.39 37.26 49.06
C SER A 954 100.98 37.91 47.70
N ASN A 955 100.47 39.16 47.66
CA ASN A 955 99.76 39.78 46.51
C ASN A 955 100.40 41.12 46.00
N MET A 956 100.16 41.47 44.72
CA MET A 956 100.25 42.83 44.08
C MET A 956 101.65 43.46 43.83
N PRO A 957 101.85 44.49 42.94
CA PRO A 957 101.02 45.69 42.66
C PRO A 957 100.55 45.93 41.18
N LEU A 958 100.62 47.16 40.60
CA LEU A 958 99.60 47.71 39.68
C LEU A 958 100.11 48.71 38.57
N LYS A 959 99.54 48.64 37.33
CA LYS A 959 99.47 49.67 36.23
C LYS A 959 100.78 50.06 35.47
N PRO A 960 100.77 50.79 34.30
CA PRO A 960 99.69 51.16 33.33
C PRO A 960 100.02 51.08 31.78
N ALA A 961 99.00 51.39 30.93
CA ALA A 961 99.04 52.16 29.64
C ALA A 961 99.24 51.54 28.20
N THR A 962 98.47 52.14 27.25
CA THR A 962 98.70 52.42 25.79
C THR A 962 98.69 51.38 24.63
N ALA A 963 97.60 51.41 23.83
CA ALA A 963 97.48 51.82 22.40
C ALA A 963 97.83 50.92 21.15
N SER A 964 97.11 51.22 20.04
CA SER A 964 97.44 51.04 18.59
C SER A 964 96.84 49.84 17.78
N ARG A 965 96.80 49.99 16.43
CA ARG A 965 96.09 49.19 15.38
C ARG A 965 97.05 48.89 14.19
N PRO A 966 96.76 47.98 13.20
CA PRO A 966 95.83 48.18 12.05
C PRO A 966 94.96 46.91 11.76
N GLU A 967 94.47 46.44 10.59
CA GLU A 967 94.31 46.75 9.12
C GLU A 967 93.01 45.96 8.66
N LEU A 968 92.30 45.99 7.50
CA LEU A 968 92.33 46.50 6.10
C LEU A 968 92.93 45.57 5.00
N VAL A 969 92.38 45.41 3.75
CA VAL A 969 90.98 45.51 3.22
C VAL A 969 90.82 44.98 1.74
N VAL A 970 89.70 44.32 1.37
CA VAL A 970 89.15 44.09 -0.04
C VAL A 970 89.99 43.18 -1.00
N SER A 971 89.58 42.49 -2.09
CA SER A 971 88.37 42.34 -2.98
C SER A 971 88.13 40.84 -3.39
N LEU A 972 87.52 40.31 -4.48
CA LEU A 972 86.86 40.75 -5.76
C LEU A 972 85.84 39.66 -6.26
N ASN A 973 85.42 39.64 -7.55
CA ASN A 973 84.43 38.73 -8.20
C ASN A 973 84.98 37.96 -9.44
N ASN A 974 84.56 36.70 -9.69
CA ASN A 974 83.79 36.24 -10.90
C ASN A 974 83.82 34.70 -11.27
N LYS A 975 82.60 34.12 -11.39
CA LYS A 975 82.08 33.16 -12.42
C LYS A 975 82.59 31.67 -12.57
N PRO A 976 81.82 30.78 -13.28
CA PRO A 976 81.77 29.30 -13.13
C PRO A 976 82.05 28.54 -14.48
N PRO A 977 81.56 27.29 -14.82
CA PRO A 977 80.75 26.25 -14.12
C PRO A 977 81.22 24.76 -14.32
N SER A 978 80.36 23.79 -13.94
CA SER A 978 80.41 22.33 -14.27
C SER A 978 81.44 21.48 -13.49
N ALA A 979 81.35 20.14 -13.31
CA ALA A 979 80.33 19.13 -13.67
C ALA A 979 80.45 17.80 -12.86
N VAL A 980 79.31 17.12 -12.60
CA VAL A 980 79.02 15.65 -12.71
C VAL A 980 79.82 14.62 -11.83
N VAL A 981 79.31 13.35 -11.74
CA VAL A 981 79.89 12.12 -11.11
C VAL A 981 79.71 12.01 -9.56
N MET A 982 79.25 10.89 -8.95
CA MET A 982 78.56 9.66 -9.42
C MET A 982 77.72 8.97 -8.30
N LEU A 983 76.83 8.09 -8.76
CA LEU A 983 75.80 7.22 -8.14
C LEU A 983 76.13 6.31 -6.93
N LYS A 984 75.10 6.06 -6.11
CA LYS A 984 74.40 4.74 -5.94
C LYS A 984 73.10 4.97 -5.13
N ALA A 985 71.87 4.57 -5.48
CA ALA A 985 71.28 3.72 -6.54
C ALA A 985 71.32 2.19 -6.31
N GLU A 986 70.16 1.63 -5.94
CA GLU A 986 69.83 0.20 -6.06
C GLU A 986 68.31 -0.01 -6.25
N THR A 987 68.02 -1.02 -7.07
CA THR A 987 66.76 -1.60 -7.60
C THR A 987 65.67 -1.93 -6.56
N ALA A 988 64.35 -1.98 -6.83
CA ALA A 988 63.52 -2.13 -8.05
C ALA A 988 63.29 -3.56 -8.59
N GLU A 989 62.16 -4.17 -8.20
CA GLU A 989 61.41 -5.30 -8.80
C GLU A 989 59.95 -5.21 -8.26
N LYS A 990 58.88 -5.76 -8.85
CA LYS A 990 58.72 -6.66 -10.02
C LYS A 990 57.31 -6.50 -10.66
N GLU A 991 57.21 -6.77 -11.96
CA GLU A 991 55.98 -7.25 -12.65
C GLU A 991 55.89 -8.82 -12.50
N PRO A 992 54.99 -9.64 -13.13
CA PRO A 992 54.33 -9.48 -14.44
C PRO A 992 52.90 -10.10 -14.62
N SER A 993 52.41 -10.07 -15.88
CA SER A 993 51.50 -11.05 -16.56
C SER A 993 50.05 -11.25 -16.04
N LEU A 994 48.94 -11.18 -16.79
CA LEU A 994 48.58 -11.24 -18.23
C LEU A 994 48.21 -12.63 -18.82
N LYS A 995 46.92 -12.75 -19.22
CA LYS A 995 46.23 -13.55 -20.29
C LYS A 995 46.95 -14.78 -20.91
N HIS A 996 46.26 -15.87 -21.30
CA HIS A 996 45.37 -15.93 -22.48
C HIS A 996 44.67 -17.31 -22.70
N MET A 997 43.52 -17.31 -23.42
CA MET A 997 43.00 -18.27 -24.45
C MET A 997 41.45 -18.19 -24.47
N GLY A 998 40.69 -18.16 -25.58
CA GLY A 998 40.95 -17.99 -27.03
C GLY A 998 39.80 -17.17 -27.68
N SER A 999 39.90 -16.61 -28.90
CA SER A 999 39.81 -17.29 -30.22
C SER A 999 38.37 -17.76 -30.57
N PHE A 1000 37.68 -17.39 -31.67
CA PHE A 1000 37.98 -16.53 -32.85
C PHE A 1000 36.66 -16.23 -33.62
N SER A 1001 36.60 -15.16 -34.45
CA SER A 1001 35.69 -14.94 -35.64
C SER A 1001 34.12 -14.95 -35.50
N ASN A 1002 33.30 -14.32 -36.37
CA ASN A 1002 33.41 -13.08 -37.20
C ASN A 1002 32.02 -12.70 -37.85
N VAL A 1003 31.87 -11.46 -38.36
CA VAL A 1003 30.91 -10.96 -39.39
C VAL A 1003 29.41 -10.67 -39.07
N SER A 1004 29.02 -9.41 -39.37
CA SER A 1004 27.70 -8.81 -39.78
C SER A 1004 26.50 -8.73 -38.79
N HIS A 1005 25.51 -7.82 -38.93
CA HIS A 1005 25.24 -6.72 -39.91
C HIS A 1005 24.44 -5.54 -39.25
N ALA A 1006 24.52 -4.31 -39.82
CA ALA A 1006 23.53 -3.19 -39.87
C ALA A 1006 22.67 -2.79 -38.61
N THR A 1007 22.66 -1.56 -38.08
CA THR A 1007 22.01 -0.28 -38.55
C THR A 1007 20.48 -0.38 -38.84
N VAL A 1008 19.59 0.57 -38.48
CA VAL A 1008 19.76 2.02 -38.19
C VAL A 1008 18.68 2.59 -37.21
N ALA A 1009 18.65 3.93 -37.03
CA ALA A 1009 17.78 4.82 -36.21
C ALA A 1009 16.26 4.52 -36.19
N SER A 1010 15.41 5.03 -35.28
CA SER A 1010 15.51 6.05 -34.21
C SER A 1010 15.67 7.54 -34.60
N ASP A 1011 14.79 8.06 -35.46
CA ASP A 1011 14.66 9.51 -35.72
C ASP A 1011 13.45 10.13 -34.99
N ALA A 1012 13.55 11.43 -34.71
CA ALA A 1012 12.45 12.25 -34.19
C ALA A 1012 12.19 13.42 -35.14
N ILE A 1013 10.92 13.75 -35.37
CA ILE A 1013 10.49 14.94 -36.12
C ILE A 1013 9.48 15.71 -35.28
N SER A 1014 9.76 16.98 -35.03
CA SER A 1014 8.79 17.97 -34.60
C SER A 1014 8.20 18.68 -35.82
N ASN A 1015 6.93 19.07 -35.74
CA ASN A 1015 6.52 20.48 -35.76
C ASN A 1015 4.98 20.62 -35.76
N ASP A 1016 4.53 21.67 -35.09
CA ASP A 1016 3.38 22.54 -35.38
C ASP A 1016 2.31 22.08 -36.38
N LEU A 1017 1.04 22.12 -35.93
CA LEU A 1017 0.16 23.23 -36.35
C LEU A 1017 -1.04 23.39 -35.39
N SER A 1018 -1.58 24.60 -35.35
CA SER A 1018 -2.72 25.02 -34.53
C SER A 1018 -3.94 25.37 -35.40
N PHE A 1019 -5.01 25.91 -34.77
CA PHE A 1019 -6.34 26.23 -35.35
C PHE A 1019 -7.24 25.00 -35.61
N SER A 1020 -8.56 25.06 -35.39
CA SER A 1020 -9.38 26.04 -34.64
C SER A 1020 -10.78 25.47 -34.36
N HIS A 1021 -11.33 25.74 -33.17
CA HIS A 1021 -12.76 25.54 -32.89
C HIS A 1021 -13.47 26.89 -32.92
N ASP A 1022 -14.30 27.11 -33.93
CA ASP A 1022 -15.17 28.28 -34.05
C ASP A 1022 -16.56 28.04 -33.45
N SER A 1023 -17.14 29.12 -32.93
CA SER A 1023 -18.59 29.35 -32.72
C SER A 1023 -19.47 28.21 -32.17
N LEU A 1024 -19.68 28.22 -30.85
CA LEU A 1024 -20.98 27.84 -30.26
C LEU A 1024 -21.73 29.14 -29.88
N PRO A 1025 -22.98 29.36 -30.32
CA PRO A 1025 -23.74 30.55 -29.94
C PRO A 1025 -24.36 30.38 -28.54
N SER A 1026 -24.29 31.43 -27.74
CA SER A 1026 -25.01 31.56 -26.46
C SER A 1026 -26.49 31.87 -26.70
N ILE A 1027 -27.38 31.18 -25.98
CA ILE A 1027 -28.74 31.65 -25.69
C ILE A 1027 -29.01 31.41 -24.20
N ASP A 1028 -29.55 32.43 -23.54
CA ASP A 1028 -29.98 32.46 -22.14
C ASP A 1028 -31.16 31.49 -21.90
N GLY A 1029 -31.48 31.03 -20.70
CA GLY A 1029 -30.99 31.40 -19.37
C GLY A 1029 -32.19 31.55 -18.43
N GLU A 1030 -32.31 30.65 -17.44
CA GLU A 1030 -33.36 30.70 -16.42
C GLU A 1030 -32.77 30.26 -15.06
N SER A 1031 -33.49 30.53 -13.96
CA SER A 1031 -32.85 30.97 -12.70
C SER A 1031 -33.56 30.54 -11.42
N LEU A 1032 -32.84 30.59 -10.29
CA LEU A 1032 -33.30 30.34 -8.90
C LEU A 1032 -33.57 28.83 -8.61
N ASP A 1033 -33.41 28.28 -7.39
CA ASP A 1033 -32.82 28.82 -6.15
C ASP A 1033 -32.35 27.71 -5.16
N ASP A 1034 -31.69 28.15 -4.09
CA ASP A 1034 -31.37 27.50 -2.80
C ASP A 1034 -31.99 26.13 -2.45
N VAL A 1035 -31.12 25.19 -2.01
CA VAL A 1035 -31.23 24.55 -0.67
C VAL A 1035 -29.81 24.35 -0.09
N GLN A 1036 -29.62 24.73 1.19
CA GLN A 1036 -28.42 24.37 1.97
C GLN A 1036 -28.69 23.17 2.90
N LEU A 1037 -27.94 22.08 2.75
CA LEU A 1037 -27.16 21.38 3.82
C LEU A 1037 -26.61 20.02 3.35
#